data_AF-A0A5N6GWB7-F1
#
_entry.id   AF-A0A5N6GWB7-F1
#
_cell.length_a   1.000
_cell.length_b   1.000
_cell.length_c   1.000
_cell.angle_alpha   90.00
_cell.angle_beta   90.00
_cell.angle_gamma   90.00
#
_symmetry.space_group_name_H-M   'P 1'
#
loop_
_entity.id
_entity.type
_entity.pdbx_description
1 polymer ?
#
loop_
_entity_poly.entity_id
_entity_poly.type
_entity_poly.pdbx_seq_one_letter_code
_entity_poly.pdbx_strand_id
1 'polypeptide(L)'
;METVAAIKTLIQQLAQSTDQFGRAEINDALRELQYSLETPFDTVMRMSLDTCQVAVARIGSDLARLLRYMASVRMVQQTDDIKYISSNITQTLAVPGLEAGMRHAFENLWPVLMALPDFLAERKYPDIVDAKDTAFQKAFNTDQDCFHWLATQPTRIANFKVLLTDERTPNFLSTFPLEKELGSWSAEPEKALFVDIGGGMGHACIRLREKYPNQPGRVILQDLPPVLQAAQATQPLSGIESMPHNFHTPQPVQGAKFYFLRLILRDFPDHQALEILQNIVPAMDAESRIVIDDGVPPEKGARWAETGTDICIMSALGSKERTQRQWEELAAKAGLQLQALYQYTWPVVNAAMVFSLQRNSPRLFNVASGGFRMLLRPWLQPTYTYTDIPPSDVDLDLTLSQIGGSISGLLQALQLKRAGTDVLILEQDPSPTRASHESGVSIGPSVLALLKKYDATGTPPAIPAGFLSVAWQTRPRVLNTAWHHDMSNWGSLYLILRANVDGFASDVVPYPPLGRKGDGTAEYKAGRRVVGVEFDRGDGAMNVLHVEVEASRGSRQGMEVKRERAEMVIAADGVHSTIRRFLQVPTTWTYAGYIAWRGTVREDQLSPETVRYFSDRLNFTLLAGSYFITYIIPSETGSVEPGRRLVNWVWYYPVPEGSVAMDTIFTDINGVLHNSTVPGDLLDPKVWSVQKRRYISDGTTPHLAEVVSQTRRPFVTKVGEVEASAASYFDGRLVLVGDAFATFRSHLGLASEQAARHCLQMDRVWSGEIGQAARDREARLYAAKLLLLNRLMGFLGLGWWWSALKTGLAYACLLITCRVVDV
;
A
#
# COMPACT_ATOMS: atom_id res chain seq x y z
N MET A 1 30.70 35.34 -11.88
CA MET A 1 30.29 35.83 -10.55
C MET A 1 30.85 34.91 -9.49
N GLU A 2 31.37 35.46 -8.40
CA GLU A 2 31.93 34.72 -7.26
C GLU A 2 30.93 33.70 -6.67
N THR A 3 29.65 34.07 -6.60
CA THR A 3 28.56 33.20 -6.10
C THR A 3 28.46 31.88 -6.86
N VAL A 4 28.60 31.89 -8.20
CA VAL A 4 28.52 30.67 -9.02
C VAL A 4 29.74 29.78 -8.77
N ALA A 5 30.92 30.37 -8.56
CA ALA A 5 32.12 29.62 -8.19
C ALA A 5 31.95 28.96 -6.80
N ALA A 6 31.43 29.69 -5.82
CA ALA A 6 31.14 29.16 -4.49
C ALA A 6 30.12 28.01 -4.51
N ILE A 7 29.05 28.13 -5.29
CA ILE A 7 28.05 27.04 -5.49
C ILE A 7 28.75 25.79 -6.04
N LYS A 8 29.60 25.94 -7.08
CA LYS A 8 30.36 24.81 -7.64
C LYS A 8 31.26 24.16 -6.59
N THR A 9 32.01 24.96 -5.81
CA THR A 9 32.91 24.45 -4.77
C THR A 9 32.14 23.67 -3.70
N LEU A 10 31.04 24.22 -3.18
CA LEU A 10 30.23 23.56 -2.15
C LEU A 10 29.62 22.24 -2.64
N ILE A 11 29.03 22.24 -3.84
CA ILE A 11 28.46 21.02 -4.43
C ILE A 11 29.57 19.98 -4.67
N GLN A 12 30.75 20.38 -5.13
CA GLN A 12 31.89 19.47 -5.32
C GLN A 12 32.33 18.84 -4.00
N GLN A 13 32.40 19.62 -2.92
CA GLN A 13 32.72 19.10 -1.57
C GLN A 13 31.66 18.12 -1.09
N LEU A 14 30.37 18.45 -1.24
CA LEU A 14 29.26 17.55 -0.89
C LEU A 14 29.33 16.24 -1.70
N ALA A 15 29.53 16.32 -3.02
CA ALA A 15 29.64 15.15 -3.90
C ALA A 15 30.85 14.26 -3.57
N GLN A 16 31.95 14.84 -3.08
CA GLN A 16 33.13 14.10 -2.62
C GLN A 16 32.90 13.45 -1.24
N SER A 17 32.05 14.03 -0.39
CA SER A 17 31.78 13.53 0.96
C SER A 17 30.82 12.33 1.02
N THR A 18 30.20 11.96 -0.10
CA THR A 18 29.22 10.87 -0.19
C THR A 18 29.68 9.77 -1.17
N ASP A 19 28.99 8.64 -1.18
CA ASP A 19 29.20 7.55 -2.13
C ASP A 19 28.59 7.83 -3.52
N GLN A 20 28.59 6.83 -4.41
CA GLN A 20 28.03 6.97 -5.75
C GLN A 20 26.51 7.18 -5.76
N PHE A 21 25.78 6.64 -4.78
CA PHE A 21 24.33 6.74 -4.70
C PHE A 21 23.94 8.15 -4.24
N GLY A 22 24.61 8.69 -3.23
CA GLY A 22 24.43 10.09 -2.84
C GLY A 22 24.82 11.07 -3.95
N ARG A 23 25.85 10.78 -4.75
CA ARG A 23 26.18 11.59 -5.96
C ARG A 23 25.07 11.54 -7.01
N ALA A 24 24.43 10.38 -7.20
CA ALA A 24 23.30 10.26 -8.11
C ALA A 24 22.09 11.09 -7.63
N GLU A 25 21.80 11.08 -6.33
CA GLU A 25 20.75 11.94 -5.74
C GLU A 25 21.05 13.43 -5.90
N ILE A 26 22.30 13.86 -5.65
CA ILE A 26 22.73 15.24 -5.88
C ILE A 26 22.49 15.62 -7.34
N ASN A 27 22.89 14.79 -8.30
CA ASN A 27 22.72 15.09 -9.73
C ASN A 27 21.25 15.21 -10.15
N ASP A 28 20.38 14.34 -9.65
CA ASP A 28 18.93 14.44 -9.92
C ASP A 28 18.34 15.73 -9.32
N ALA A 29 18.76 16.12 -8.11
CA ALA A 29 18.34 17.38 -7.49
C ALA A 29 18.85 18.61 -8.26
N LEU A 30 20.08 18.57 -8.80
CA LEU A 30 20.61 19.65 -9.65
C LEU A 30 19.84 19.78 -10.96
N ARG A 31 19.40 18.65 -11.55
CA ARG A 31 18.55 18.65 -12.74
C ARG A 31 17.17 19.23 -12.45
N GLU A 32 16.55 18.85 -11.33
CA GLU A 32 15.28 19.43 -10.88
C GLU A 32 15.41 20.95 -10.66
N LEU A 33 16.48 21.38 -9.99
CA LEU A 33 16.78 22.80 -9.80
C LEU A 33 16.92 23.54 -11.13
N GLN A 34 17.67 22.99 -12.10
CA GLN A 34 17.78 23.58 -13.44
C GLN A 34 16.39 23.78 -14.07
N TYR A 35 15.53 22.77 -14.03
CA TYR A 35 14.20 22.82 -14.65
C TYR A 35 13.22 23.72 -13.90
N SER A 36 13.41 23.91 -12.59
CA SER A 36 12.58 24.82 -11.79
C SER A 36 12.96 26.30 -11.96
N LEU A 37 14.20 26.58 -12.35
CA LEU A 37 14.76 27.93 -12.45
C LEU A 37 14.83 28.46 -13.89
N GLU A 38 14.69 27.59 -14.89
CA GLU A 38 14.73 27.99 -16.30
C GLU A 38 13.50 28.85 -16.68
N THR A 39 13.71 29.82 -17.57
CA THR A 39 12.59 30.56 -18.15
C THR A 39 11.87 29.70 -19.19
N PRO A 40 10.62 30.02 -19.57
CA PRO A 40 9.94 29.31 -20.65
C PRO A 40 10.73 29.28 -21.99
N PHE A 41 11.51 30.33 -22.27
CA PHE A 41 12.39 30.36 -23.44
C PHE A 41 13.55 29.38 -23.30
N ASP A 42 14.18 29.34 -22.12
CA ASP A 42 15.28 28.41 -21.84
C ASP A 42 14.81 26.95 -21.91
N THR A 43 13.58 26.64 -21.47
CA THR A 43 12.97 25.32 -21.63
C THR A 43 12.94 24.87 -23.10
N VAL A 44 12.41 25.72 -23.99
CA VAL A 44 12.32 25.42 -25.44
C VAL A 44 13.71 25.27 -26.05
N MET A 45 14.65 26.16 -25.68
CA MET A 45 16.02 26.11 -26.18
C MET A 45 16.75 24.84 -25.73
N ARG A 46 16.59 24.43 -24.46
CA ARG A 46 17.16 23.19 -23.93
C ARG A 46 16.64 21.96 -24.67
N MET A 47 15.32 21.84 -24.83
CA MET A 47 14.71 20.74 -25.59
C MET A 47 15.20 20.69 -27.04
N SER A 48 15.44 21.85 -27.65
CA SER A 48 15.92 21.93 -29.04
C SER A 48 17.39 21.56 -29.18
N LEU A 49 18.25 22.01 -28.25
CA LEU A 49 19.71 21.96 -28.41
C LEU A 49 20.40 20.79 -27.70
N ASP A 50 19.78 20.18 -26.67
CA ASP A 50 20.34 18.99 -26.02
C ASP A 50 20.45 17.81 -27.00
N THR A 51 19.56 17.78 -27.99
CA THR A 51 19.54 16.88 -29.14
C THR A 51 20.87 16.87 -29.93
N CYS A 52 21.58 18.01 -29.99
CA CYS A 52 22.83 18.12 -30.73
C CYS A 52 23.99 17.32 -30.12
N GLN A 53 23.92 16.95 -28.83
CA GLN A 53 25.03 16.25 -28.16
C GLN A 53 25.31 14.89 -28.80
N VAL A 54 24.25 14.15 -29.14
CA VAL A 54 24.35 12.84 -29.78
C VAL A 54 24.80 12.97 -31.24
N ALA A 55 24.32 13.99 -31.97
CA ALA A 55 24.67 14.19 -33.38
C ALA A 55 26.14 14.63 -33.57
N VAL A 56 26.64 15.52 -32.71
CA VAL A 56 27.99 16.09 -32.84
C VAL A 56 29.10 15.05 -32.66
N ALA A 57 28.84 13.94 -31.96
CA ALA A 57 29.77 12.82 -31.86
C ALA A 57 30.11 12.17 -33.21
N ARG A 58 29.37 12.46 -34.30
CA ARG A 58 29.53 11.84 -35.62
C ARG A 58 29.90 12.80 -36.76
N ILE A 59 29.98 14.11 -36.53
CA ILE A 59 30.18 15.11 -37.60
C ILE A 59 31.69 15.38 -37.81
N GLY A 60 32.14 15.37 -39.07
CA GLY A 60 33.54 15.59 -39.45
C GLY A 60 33.85 16.95 -40.12
N SER A 61 32.90 17.88 -40.17
CA SER A 61 33.07 19.16 -40.89
C SER A 61 33.08 20.36 -39.94
N ASP A 62 34.12 21.20 -40.07
CA ASP A 62 34.45 22.37 -39.24
C ASP A 62 34.78 22.01 -37.77
N LEU A 63 35.99 21.44 -37.60
CA LEU A 63 36.54 21.02 -36.31
C LEU A 63 36.51 22.14 -35.27
N ALA A 64 36.70 23.39 -35.67
CA ALA A 64 36.70 24.52 -34.73
C ALA A 64 35.31 24.77 -34.15
N ARG A 65 34.24 24.69 -34.95
CA ARG A 65 32.86 24.83 -34.46
C ARG A 65 32.44 23.64 -33.60
N LEU A 66 32.82 22.42 -33.99
CA LEU A 66 32.53 21.21 -33.23
C LEU A 66 33.18 21.25 -31.86
N LEU A 67 34.48 21.58 -31.79
CA LEU A 67 35.20 21.66 -30.52
C LEU A 67 34.65 22.76 -29.61
N ARG A 68 34.17 23.89 -30.15
CA ARG A 68 33.48 24.93 -29.37
C ARG A 68 32.18 24.42 -28.77
N TYR A 69 31.34 23.74 -29.55
CA TYR A 69 30.11 23.14 -29.04
C TYR A 69 30.42 22.04 -28.00
N MET A 70 31.35 21.14 -28.30
CA MET A 70 31.78 20.10 -27.38
C MET A 70 32.30 20.68 -26.06
N ALA A 71 33.06 21.77 -26.11
CA ALA A 71 33.54 22.46 -24.91
C ALA A 71 32.40 23.06 -24.07
N SER A 72 31.38 23.65 -24.72
CA SER A 72 30.25 24.25 -23.99
C SER A 72 29.40 23.24 -23.24
N VAL A 73 29.39 21.98 -23.66
CA VAL A 73 28.71 20.86 -22.98
C VAL A 73 29.67 19.89 -22.27
N ARG A 74 30.93 20.30 -22.06
CA ARG A 74 31.98 19.53 -21.37
C ARG A 74 32.37 18.21 -22.04
N MET A 75 31.97 17.95 -23.30
CA MET A 75 32.50 16.82 -24.09
C MET A 75 34.02 16.89 -24.25
N VAL A 76 34.58 18.11 -24.29
CA VAL A 76 36.01 18.43 -24.11
C VAL A 76 36.14 19.63 -23.17
N GLN A 77 37.35 20.02 -22.77
CA GLN A 77 37.61 21.28 -22.06
C GLN A 77 38.35 22.26 -22.96
N GLN A 78 37.89 23.51 -23.04
CA GLN A 78 38.60 24.60 -23.71
C GLN A 78 39.49 25.33 -22.69
N THR A 79 40.76 25.55 -23.05
CA THR A 79 41.73 26.31 -22.25
C THR A 79 41.65 27.82 -22.54
N ASP A 80 42.28 28.64 -21.70
CA ASP A 80 42.28 30.10 -21.83
C ASP A 80 42.89 30.59 -23.15
N ASP A 81 43.79 29.82 -23.75
CA ASP A 81 44.43 30.09 -25.04
C ASP A 81 43.69 29.43 -26.24
N ILE A 82 42.42 29.05 -26.06
CA ILE A 82 41.54 28.47 -27.08
C ILE A 82 42.13 27.17 -27.69
N LYS A 83 42.73 26.35 -26.83
CA LYS A 83 43.08 24.95 -27.13
C LYS A 83 42.09 24.01 -26.46
N TYR A 84 42.18 22.72 -26.76
CA TYR A 84 41.24 21.72 -26.24
C TYR A 84 41.99 20.55 -25.61
N ILE A 85 41.56 20.16 -24.42
CA ILE A 85 42.08 19.02 -23.66
C ILE A 85 40.94 18.08 -23.27
N SER A 86 41.27 16.85 -22.90
CA SER A 86 40.27 15.87 -22.49
C SER A 86 39.52 16.28 -21.21
N SER A 87 38.23 15.94 -21.15
CA SER A 87 37.38 15.96 -19.96
C SER A 87 37.06 14.53 -19.50
N ASN A 88 36.31 14.39 -18.42
CA ASN A 88 35.76 13.09 -18.01
C ASN A 88 34.83 12.49 -19.10
N ILE A 89 34.07 13.31 -19.83
CA ILE A 89 33.20 12.85 -20.92
C ILE A 89 34.05 12.41 -22.12
N THR A 90 35.16 13.10 -22.42
CA THR A 90 36.09 12.65 -23.48
C THR A 90 36.62 11.25 -23.19
N GLN A 91 37.04 10.99 -21.95
CA GLN A 91 37.52 9.67 -21.54
C GLN A 91 36.41 8.62 -21.59
N THR A 92 35.18 8.99 -21.19
CA THR A 92 34.00 8.12 -21.27
C THR A 92 33.71 7.69 -22.71
N LEU A 93 33.67 8.64 -23.66
CA LEU A 93 33.39 8.37 -25.07
C LEU A 93 34.55 7.69 -25.81
N ALA A 94 35.72 7.55 -25.17
CA ALA A 94 36.85 6.78 -25.70
C ALA A 94 36.86 5.31 -25.23
N VAL A 95 36.03 4.94 -24.25
CA VAL A 95 35.86 3.55 -23.81
C VAL A 95 34.95 2.83 -24.82
N PRO A 96 35.40 1.75 -25.49
CA PRO A 96 34.67 1.16 -26.60
C PRO A 96 33.21 0.77 -26.28
N GLY A 97 32.95 0.18 -25.11
CA GLY A 97 31.59 -0.20 -24.70
C GLY A 97 30.66 1.00 -24.51
N LEU A 98 31.15 2.06 -23.87
CA LEU A 98 30.38 3.29 -23.63
C LEU A 98 30.19 4.09 -24.93
N GLU A 99 31.20 4.14 -25.79
CA GLU A 99 31.09 4.69 -27.15
C GLU A 99 29.99 3.95 -27.94
N ALA A 100 30.02 2.61 -27.95
CA ALA A 100 29.04 1.79 -28.64
C ALA A 100 27.61 2.03 -28.14
N GLY A 101 27.44 2.34 -26.85
CA GLY A 101 26.15 2.74 -26.28
C GLY A 101 25.64 4.08 -26.84
N MET A 102 26.51 5.08 -26.94
CA MET A 102 26.17 6.37 -27.57
C MET A 102 25.82 6.19 -29.05
N ARG A 103 26.60 5.38 -29.78
CA ARG A 103 26.32 5.05 -31.18
C ARG A 103 24.98 4.32 -31.34
N HIS A 104 24.69 3.37 -30.46
CA HIS A 104 23.42 2.66 -30.42
C HIS A 104 22.23 3.61 -30.22
N ALA A 105 22.35 4.59 -29.31
CA ALA A 105 21.32 5.61 -29.11
C ALA A 105 21.07 6.42 -30.39
N PHE A 106 22.14 6.83 -31.08
CA PHE A 106 22.01 7.56 -32.34
C PHE A 106 21.37 6.72 -33.46
N GLU A 107 21.87 5.51 -33.69
CA GLU A 107 21.51 4.76 -34.89
C GLU A 107 20.25 3.91 -34.72
N ASN A 108 19.93 3.45 -33.50
CA ASN A 108 18.77 2.58 -33.21
C ASN A 108 17.64 3.33 -32.49
N LEU A 109 17.93 4.01 -31.37
CA LEU A 109 16.88 4.61 -30.53
C LEU A 109 16.28 5.87 -31.15
N TRP A 110 17.12 6.77 -31.67
CA TRP A 110 16.63 8.05 -32.16
C TRP A 110 15.69 7.92 -33.38
N PRO A 111 15.93 7.05 -34.37
CA PRO A 111 14.97 6.83 -35.46
C PRO A 111 13.59 6.38 -34.97
N VAL A 112 13.51 5.49 -33.96
CA VAL A 112 12.21 5.03 -33.45
C VAL A 112 11.49 6.12 -32.65
N LEU A 113 12.23 6.92 -31.87
CA LEU A 113 11.67 8.07 -31.16
C LEU A 113 11.17 9.16 -32.12
N MET A 114 11.86 9.35 -33.26
CA MET A 114 11.42 10.26 -34.32
C MET A 114 10.11 9.77 -34.97
N ALA A 115 9.95 8.46 -35.15
CA ALA A 115 8.75 7.87 -35.76
C ALA A 115 7.55 7.76 -34.80
N LEU A 116 7.78 7.72 -33.49
CA LEU A 116 6.75 7.43 -32.48
C LEU A 116 5.53 8.40 -32.51
N PRO A 117 5.69 9.74 -32.57
CA PRO A 117 4.55 10.64 -32.55
C PRO A 117 3.60 10.42 -33.72
N ASP A 118 4.14 10.31 -34.94
CA ASP A 118 3.34 10.09 -36.14
C ASP A 118 2.75 8.68 -36.19
N PHE A 119 3.49 7.66 -35.71
CA PHE A 119 2.96 6.30 -35.56
C PHE A 119 1.71 6.29 -34.65
N LEU A 120 1.81 6.91 -33.47
CA LEU A 120 0.68 6.98 -32.54
C LEU A 120 -0.49 7.77 -33.12
N ALA A 121 -0.22 8.91 -33.77
CA ALA A 121 -1.26 9.73 -34.39
C ALA A 121 -2.03 8.97 -35.49
N GLU A 122 -1.32 8.31 -36.41
CA GLU A 122 -1.93 7.51 -37.49
C GLU A 122 -2.77 6.34 -36.95
N ARG A 123 -2.34 5.75 -35.83
CA ARG A 123 -2.97 4.59 -35.21
C ARG A 123 -3.99 4.94 -34.12
N LYS A 124 -4.26 6.23 -33.91
CA LYS A 124 -5.19 6.76 -32.89
C LYS A 124 -4.81 6.38 -31.46
N TYR A 125 -3.53 6.46 -31.13
CA TYR A 125 -2.96 6.28 -29.80
C TYR A 125 -3.32 4.93 -29.16
N PRO A 126 -2.95 3.79 -29.78
CA PRO A 126 -3.19 2.47 -29.19
C PRO A 126 -2.21 2.20 -28.03
N ASP A 127 -2.58 1.26 -27.16
CA ASP A 127 -1.61 0.63 -26.28
C ASP A 127 -0.71 -0.27 -27.13
N ILE A 128 0.60 -0.02 -27.11
CA ILE A 128 1.59 -0.83 -27.83
C ILE A 128 1.87 -2.09 -27.00
N VAL A 129 1.59 -3.27 -27.56
CA VAL A 129 1.67 -4.57 -26.86
C VAL A 129 2.36 -5.68 -27.66
N ASP A 130 2.80 -5.38 -28.88
CA ASP A 130 3.41 -6.33 -29.81
C ASP A 130 4.72 -5.75 -30.39
N ALA A 131 5.79 -6.54 -30.35
CA ALA A 131 7.11 -6.19 -30.91
C ALA A 131 7.08 -6.03 -32.44
N LYS A 132 6.08 -6.62 -33.11
CA LYS A 132 5.87 -6.51 -34.56
C LYS A 132 4.96 -5.35 -34.97
N ASP A 133 4.40 -4.61 -34.00
CA ASP A 133 3.52 -3.47 -34.28
C ASP A 133 3.82 -2.28 -33.34
N THR A 134 4.96 -1.64 -33.56
CA THR A 134 5.43 -0.46 -32.83
C THR A 134 6.10 0.56 -33.77
N ALA A 135 6.63 1.65 -33.22
CA ALA A 135 7.29 2.71 -33.98
C ALA A 135 8.53 2.22 -34.75
N PHE A 136 9.15 1.12 -34.32
CA PHE A 136 10.27 0.47 -35.00
C PHE A 136 9.97 0.16 -36.47
N GLN A 137 8.84 -0.48 -36.75
CA GLN A 137 8.45 -0.88 -38.11
C GLN A 137 8.34 0.34 -39.03
N LYS A 138 7.79 1.43 -38.52
CA LYS A 138 7.71 2.71 -39.23
C LYS A 138 9.09 3.34 -39.45
N ALA A 139 9.93 3.37 -38.42
CA ALA A 139 11.25 3.99 -38.46
C ALA A 139 12.20 3.33 -39.45
N PHE A 140 12.15 2.01 -39.56
CA PHE A 140 13.05 1.23 -40.41
C PHE A 140 12.38 0.62 -41.64
N ASN A 141 11.11 0.97 -41.88
CA ASN A 141 10.31 0.53 -43.02
C ASN A 141 10.40 -1.00 -43.23
N THR A 142 10.04 -1.74 -42.20
CA THR A 142 10.09 -3.21 -42.18
C THR A 142 8.89 -3.76 -41.41
N ASP A 143 8.52 -5.00 -41.70
CA ASP A 143 7.51 -5.80 -40.99
C ASP A 143 8.13 -6.75 -39.94
N GLN A 144 9.47 -6.82 -39.88
CA GLN A 144 10.19 -7.58 -38.86
C GLN A 144 10.14 -6.87 -37.50
N ASP A 145 10.27 -7.62 -36.42
CA ASP A 145 10.60 -7.05 -35.11
C ASP A 145 12.08 -6.65 -35.05
N CYS A 146 12.43 -5.86 -34.03
CA CYS A 146 13.76 -5.28 -33.87
C CYS A 146 14.89 -6.31 -33.87
N PHE A 147 14.73 -7.41 -33.13
CA PHE A 147 15.80 -8.41 -33.01
C PHE A 147 16.06 -9.16 -34.33
N HIS A 148 15.01 -9.58 -35.03
CA HIS A 148 15.16 -10.23 -36.33
C HIS A 148 15.77 -9.28 -37.36
N TRP A 149 15.32 -8.04 -37.40
CA TRP A 149 15.87 -7.04 -38.31
C TRP A 149 17.33 -6.71 -37.99
N LEU A 150 17.70 -6.53 -36.71
CA LEU A 150 19.08 -6.26 -36.31
C LEU A 150 20.02 -7.39 -36.74
N ALA A 151 19.59 -8.65 -36.67
CA ALA A 151 20.37 -9.80 -37.13
C ALA A 151 20.69 -9.78 -38.64
N THR A 152 20.00 -8.96 -39.43
CA THR A 152 20.32 -8.77 -40.86
C THR A 152 21.18 -7.54 -41.14
N GLN A 153 21.60 -6.77 -40.12
CA GLN A 153 22.33 -5.50 -40.27
C GLN A 153 23.78 -5.62 -39.72
N PRO A 154 24.78 -5.95 -40.56
CA PRO A 154 26.13 -6.28 -40.08
C PRO A 154 26.81 -5.18 -39.27
N THR A 155 26.60 -3.91 -39.63
CA THR A 155 27.18 -2.76 -38.92
C THR A 155 26.60 -2.58 -37.52
N ARG A 156 25.28 -2.78 -37.37
CA ARG A 156 24.59 -2.69 -36.08
C ARG A 156 24.96 -3.87 -35.19
N ILE A 157 25.06 -5.08 -35.75
CA ILE A 157 25.57 -6.26 -35.03
C ILE A 157 26.99 -6.02 -34.52
N ALA A 158 27.87 -5.46 -35.35
CA ALA A 158 29.23 -5.14 -34.93
C ALA A 158 29.26 -4.16 -33.75
N ASN A 159 28.42 -3.12 -33.77
CA ASN A 159 28.28 -2.18 -32.66
C ASN A 159 27.70 -2.87 -31.41
N PHE A 160 26.67 -3.70 -31.55
CA PHE A 160 26.09 -4.48 -30.45
C PHE A 160 27.10 -5.43 -29.80
N LYS A 161 27.98 -6.07 -30.59
CA LYS A 161 29.05 -6.91 -30.05
C LYS A 161 30.01 -6.13 -29.14
N VAL A 162 30.36 -4.90 -29.51
CA VAL A 162 31.20 -4.02 -28.67
C VAL A 162 30.41 -3.55 -27.44
N LEU A 163 29.13 -3.22 -27.59
CA LEU A 163 28.26 -2.81 -26.48
C LEU A 163 28.19 -3.88 -25.37
N LEU A 164 28.15 -5.17 -25.73
CA LEU A 164 28.13 -6.28 -24.77
C LEU A 164 29.40 -6.38 -23.91
N THR A 165 30.50 -5.73 -24.30
CA THR A 165 31.75 -5.68 -23.50
C THR A 165 31.67 -4.70 -22.33
N ASP A 166 30.68 -3.79 -22.32
CA ASP A 166 30.45 -2.90 -21.19
C ASP A 166 29.87 -3.68 -20.01
N GLU A 167 30.56 -3.66 -18.87
CA GLU A 167 30.08 -4.28 -17.64
C GLU A 167 29.52 -3.21 -16.70
N ARG A 168 28.22 -3.29 -16.40
CA ARG A 168 27.58 -2.40 -15.42
C ARG A 168 28.15 -2.61 -14.00
N THR A 169 28.40 -1.49 -13.31
CA THR A 169 28.87 -1.44 -11.92
C THR A 169 28.02 -0.44 -11.11
N PRO A 170 27.56 -0.80 -9.88
CA PRO A 170 27.72 -2.09 -9.22
C PRO A 170 26.85 -3.20 -9.86
N ASN A 171 27.01 -4.45 -9.41
CA ASN A 171 26.20 -5.60 -9.84
C ASN A 171 25.49 -6.28 -8.64
N PHE A 172 24.56 -7.19 -8.92
CA PHE A 172 23.72 -7.84 -7.92
C PHE A 172 24.49 -8.52 -6.78
N LEU A 173 25.68 -9.06 -7.05
CA LEU A 173 26.48 -9.72 -6.03
C LEU A 173 26.92 -8.78 -4.91
N SER A 174 26.88 -7.45 -5.11
CA SER A 174 27.17 -6.48 -4.04
C SER A 174 26.22 -6.60 -2.85
N THR A 175 24.96 -7.00 -3.05
CA THR A 175 23.94 -7.13 -2.00
C THR A 175 23.29 -8.51 -1.93
N PHE A 176 23.42 -9.34 -2.98
CA PHE A 176 22.82 -10.68 -3.02
C PHE A 176 23.43 -11.61 -1.97
N PRO A 177 22.65 -12.13 -1.00
CA PRO A 177 23.17 -12.97 0.06
C PRO A 177 23.27 -14.43 -0.40
N LEU A 178 24.25 -14.73 -1.25
CA LEU A 178 24.39 -16.03 -1.92
C LEU A 178 24.28 -17.22 -0.96
N GLU A 179 25.05 -17.24 0.14
CA GLU A 179 25.06 -18.36 1.09
C GLU A 179 23.71 -18.57 1.78
N LYS A 180 22.99 -17.48 2.07
CA LYS A 180 21.64 -17.53 2.65
C LYS A 180 20.65 -18.14 1.66
N GLU A 181 20.69 -17.72 0.40
CA GLU A 181 19.81 -18.26 -0.65
C GLU A 181 20.19 -19.70 -1.03
N LEU A 182 21.46 -20.06 -0.91
CA LEU A 182 21.96 -21.42 -1.11
C LEU A 182 21.38 -22.37 -0.07
N GLY A 183 21.42 -21.98 1.21
CA GLY A 183 20.95 -22.79 2.32
C GLY A 183 21.73 -24.10 2.41
N SER A 184 21.02 -25.23 2.44
CA SER A 184 21.62 -26.58 2.47
C SER A 184 21.68 -27.25 1.10
N TRP A 185 21.54 -26.49 0.00
CA TRP A 185 21.62 -27.04 -1.35
C TRP A 185 22.98 -27.70 -1.57
N SER A 186 22.97 -28.92 -2.10
CA SER A 186 24.18 -29.66 -2.44
C SER A 186 24.48 -29.56 -3.93
N ALA A 187 25.76 -29.38 -4.25
CA ALA A 187 26.27 -29.48 -5.62
C ALA A 187 26.45 -30.93 -6.09
N GLU A 188 26.37 -31.91 -5.20
CA GLU A 188 26.53 -33.31 -5.55
C GLU A 188 25.28 -33.88 -6.28
N PRO A 189 25.44 -34.83 -7.22
CA PRO A 189 26.71 -35.37 -7.71
C PRO A 189 27.45 -34.40 -8.66
N GLU A 190 26.72 -33.63 -9.48
CA GLU A 190 27.28 -32.64 -10.41
C GLU A 190 26.24 -31.58 -10.82
N LYS A 191 25.52 -31.02 -9.83
CA LYS A 191 24.44 -30.05 -10.05
C LYS A 191 24.99 -28.67 -10.45
N ALA A 192 24.20 -27.93 -11.22
CA ALA A 192 24.52 -26.57 -11.60
C ALA A 192 24.16 -25.58 -10.49
N LEU A 193 25.14 -24.79 -10.04
CA LEU A 193 24.93 -23.68 -9.12
C LEU A 193 24.24 -22.51 -9.83
N PHE A 194 24.71 -22.18 -11.03
CA PHE A 194 24.29 -20.96 -11.72
C PHE A 194 24.24 -21.18 -13.23
N VAL A 195 23.09 -20.87 -13.83
CA VAL A 195 22.87 -20.88 -15.28
C VAL A 195 22.53 -19.46 -15.71
N ASP A 196 23.44 -18.81 -16.41
CA ASP A 196 23.35 -17.43 -16.88
C ASP A 196 22.72 -17.40 -18.28
N ILE A 197 21.42 -17.16 -18.34
CA ILE A 197 20.60 -17.29 -19.56
C ILE A 197 20.60 -15.96 -20.31
N GLY A 198 21.13 -15.95 -21.53
CA GLY A 198 21.39 -14.73 -22.29
C GLY A 198 22.52 -13.90 -21.67
N GLY A 199 23.52 -14.56 -21.08
CA GLY A 199 24.53 -13.92 -20.24
C GLY A 199 25.56 -13.07 -21.00
N GLY A 200 25.49 -12.98 -22.33
CA GLY A 200 26.36 -12.15 -23.14
C GLY A 200 27.83 -12.57 -23.03
N MET A 201 28.69 -11.66 -22.55
CA MET A 201 30.11 -11.93 -22.31
C MET A 201 30.36 -12.78 -21.04
N GLY A 202 29.30 -13.12 -20.28
CA GLY A 202 29.41 -13.94 -19.07
C GLY A 202 29.92 -13.19 -17.85
N HIS A 203 29.76 -11.86 -17.81
CA HIS A 203 30.22 -11.03 -16.69
C HIS A 203 29.64 -11.51 -15.34
N ALA A 204 28.37 -11.93 -15.28
CA ALA A 204 27.79 -12.44 -14.02
C ALA A 204 28.47 -13.73 -13.56
N CYS A 205 28.72 -14.68 -14.48
CA CYS A 205 29.48 -15.90 -14.19
C CYS A 205 30.89 -15.60 -13.67
N ILE A 206 31.60 -14.66 -14.30
CA ILE A 206 32.96 -14.25 -13.92
C ILE A 206 32.95 -13.68 -12.51
N ARG A 207 32.09 -12.69 -12.23
CA ARG A 207 32.00 -12.06 -10.91
C ARG A 207 31.54 -13.03 -9.82
N LEU A 208 30.68 -13.99 -10.16
CA LEU A 208 30.26 -15.05 -9.24
C LEU A 208 31.47 -15.90 -8.81
N ARG A 209 32.28 -16.36 -9.78
CA ARG A 209 33.48 -17.15 -9.50
C ARG A 209 34.57 -16.36 -8.78
N GLU A 210 34.72 -15.07 -9.08
CA GLU A 210 35.66 -14.20 -8.38
C GLU A 210 35.27 -13.97 -6.92
N LYS A 211 33.99 -13.69 -6.65
CA LYS A 211 33.51 -13.40 -5.29
C LYS A 211 33.34 -14.66 -4.44
N TYR A 212 32.97 -15.79 -5.07
CA TYR A 212 32.69 -17.06 -4.40
C TYR A 212 33.51 -18.21 -5.01
N PRO A 213 34.85 -18.17 -4.96
CA PRO A 213 35.71 -19.14 -5.63
C PRO A 213 35.58 -20.56 -5.06
N ASN A 214 35.18 -20.67 -3.79
CA ASN A 214 35.08 -21.95 -3.08
C ASN A 214 33.69 -22.61 -3.17
N GLN A 215 32.69 -21.93 -3.76
CA GLN A 215 31.35 -22.50 -3.84
C GLN A 215 31.29 -23.56 -4.95
N PRO A 216 30.94 -24.82 -4.61
CA PRO A 216 30.91 -25.92 -5.57
C PRO A 216 29.69 -25.82 -6.50
N GLY A 217 29.71 -26.64 -7.56
CA GLY A 217 28.64 -26.70 -8.56
C GLY A 217 29.02 -26.01 -9.86
N ARG A 218 28.35 -26.43 -10.94
CA ARG A 218 28.62 -25.94 -12.30
C ARG A 218 28.14 -24.51 -12.47
N VAL A 219 28.90 -23.69 -13.19
CA VAL A 219 28.52 -22.33 -13.60
C VAL A 219 28.50 -22.32 -15.12
N ILE A 220 27.34 -22.05 -15.71
CA ILE A 220 27.07 -22.27 -17.12
C ILE A 220 26.61 -20.95 -17.74
N LEU A 221 27.36 -20.46 -18.71
CA LEU A 221 26.93 -19.37 -19.59
C LEU A 221 26.11 -19.93 -20.75
N GLN A 222 24.89 -19.44 -20.92
CA GLN A 222 24.02 -19.74 -22.05
C GLN A 222 23.80 -18.50 -22.91
N ASP A 223 24.10 -18.61 -24.20
CA ASP A 223 23.79 -17.60 -25.21
C ASP A 223 23.78 -18.23 -26.60
N LEU A 224 23.51 -17.43 -27.64
CA LEU A 224 23.62 -17.85 -29.03
C LEU A 224 25.10 -18.07 -29.42
N PRO A 225 25.40 -19.03 -30.33
CA PRO A 225 26.79 -19.37 -30.69
C PRO A 225 27.70 -18.18 -31.07
N PRO A 226 27.24 -17.18 -31.85
CA PRO A 226 28.10 -16.03 -32.20
C PRO A 226 28.51 -15.16 -31.01
N VAL A 227 27.69 -15.12 -29.96
CA VAL A 227 27.97 -14.36 -28.72
C VAL A 227 28.94 -15.14 -27.85
N LEU A 228 28.71 -16.45 -27.67
CA LEU A 228 29.62 -17.32 -26.95
C LEU A 228 31.03 -17.33 -27.55
N GLN A 229 31.14 -17.37 -28.88
CA GLN A 229 32.44 -17.29 -29.56
C GLN A 229 33.18 -15.99 -29.23
N ALA A 230 32.48 -14.86 -29.09
CA ALA A 230 33.08 -13.59 -28.69
C ALA A 230 33.48 -13.58 -27.21
N ALA A 231 32.65 -14.17 -26.33
CA ALA A 231 32.91 -14.24 -24.90
C ALA A 231 34.18 -15.04 -24.55
N GLN A 232 34.50 -16.09 -25.33
CA GLN A 232 35.67 -16.96 -25.12
C GLN A 232 37.00 -16.21 -24.97
N ALA A 233 37.16 -15.06 -25.63
CA ALA A 233 38.40 -14.27 -25.54
C ALA A 233 38.64 -13.67 -24.13
N THR A 234 37.58 -13.54 -23.34
CA THR A 234 37.61 -12.89 -22.01
C THR A 234 37.21 -13.83 -20.88
N GLN A 235 36.72 -15.04 -21.19
CA GLN A 235 36.37 -16.02 -20.18
C GLN A 235 37.61 -16.63 -19.50
N PRO A 236 37.52 -16.97 -18.20
CA PRO A 236 38.51 -17.78 -17.51
C PRO A 236 38.74 -19.13 -18.21
N LEU A 237 39.98 -19.65 -18.15
CA LEU A 237 40.36 -20.92 -18.78
C LEU A 237 39.60 -22.14 -18.23
N SER A 238 39.04 -22.05 -17.02
CA SER A 238 38.26 -23.12 -16.39
C SER A 238 37.26 -22.53 -15.39
N GLY A 239 36.25 -23.33 -15.00
CA GLY A 239 35.27 -22.97 -13.96
C GLY A 239 33.96 -22.37 -14.46
N ILE A 240 33.87 -22.02 -15.75
CA ILE A 240 32.64 -21.57 -16.43
C ILE A 240 32.49 -22.39 -17.73
N GLU A 241 31.32 -23.01 -17.91
CA GLU A 241 30.97 -23.75 -19.12
C GLU A 241 30.26 -22.83 -20.10
N SER A 242 30.64 -22.87 -21.39
CA SER A 242 29.89 -22.20 -22.45
C SER A 242 28.93 -23.18 -23.13
N MET A 243 27.62 -22.93 -23.04
CA MET A 243 26.56 -23.79 -23.56
C MET A 243 25.68 -23.04 -24.56
N PRO A 244 25.72 -23.37 -25.87
CA PRO A 244 24.79 -22.79 -26.83
C PRO A 244 23.35 -23.10 -26.47
N HIS A 245 22.52 -22.07 -26.29
CA HIS A 245 21.11 -22.24 -25.98
C HIS A 245 20.29 -21.03 -26.44
N ASN A 246 19.10 -21.28 -26.98
CA ASN A 246 18.10 -20.28 -27.29
C ASN A 246 16.99 -20.36 -26.23
N PHE A 247 16.80 -19.29 -25.45
CA PHE A 247 15.83 -19.25 -24.35
C PHE A 247 14.35 -19.29 -24.77
N HIS A 248 14.05 -19.24 -26.08
CA HIS A 248 12.73 -19.56 -26.63
C HIS A 248 12.50 -21.07 -26.77
N THR A 249 13.46 -21.91 -26.38
CA THR A 249 13.34 -23.36 -26.35
C THR A 249 13.44 -23.89 -24.91
N PRO A 250 12.92 -25.09 -24.61
CA PRO A 250 12.98 -25.65 -23.25
C PRO A 250 14.39 -25.68 -22.66
N GLN A 251 14.51 -25.30 -21.39
CA GLN A 251 15.80 -25.22 -20.68
C GLN A 251 16.44 -26.61 -20.54
N PRO A 252 17.65 -26.83 -21.07
CA PRO A 252 18.30 -28.14 -21.04
C PRO A 252 18.88 -28.52 -19.67
N VAL A 253 19.36 -27.56 -18.87
CA VAL A 253 20.00 -27.84 -17.58
C VAL A 253 18.91 -28.08 -16.53
N GLN A 254 18.88 -29.28 -15.94
CA GLN A 254 17.87 -29.67 -14.94
C GLN A 254 18.35 -29.37 -13.50
N GLY A 255 17.42 -28.96 -12.63
CA GLY A 255 17.64 -28.85 -11.18
C GLY A 255 18.76 -27.90 -10.76
N ALA A 256 19.02 -26.85 -11.55
CA ALA A 256 20.03 -25.85 -11.21
C ALA A 256 19.55 -24.99 -10.02
N LYS A 257 20.47 -24.58 -9.14
CA LYS A 257 20.11 -23.72 -8.01
C LYS A 257 19.56 -22.37 -8.47
N PHE A 258 20.25 -21.71 -9.39
CA PHE A 258 19.86 -20.41 -9.92
C PHE A 258 19.83 -20.42 -11.46
N TYR A 259 18.66 -20.15 -12.02
CA TYR A 259 18.47 -19.77 -13.43
C TYR A 259 18.38 -18.25 -13.50
N PHE A 260 19.41 -17.60 -13.99
CA PHE A 260 19.61 -16.17 -13.91
C PHE A 260 19.29 -15.48 -15.25
N LEU A 261 18.47 -14.43 -15.19
CA LEU A 261 18.01 -13.64 -16.34
C LEU A 261 18.28 -12.16 -16.05
N ARG A 262 19.37 -11.61 -16.59
CA ARG A 262 19.73 -10.21 -16.36
C ARG A 262 19.51 -9.34 -17.57
N LEU A 263 18.66 -8.32 -17.44
CA LEU A 263 18.28 -7.40 -18.52
C LEU A 263 17.76 -8.13 -19.78
N ILE A 264 17.06 -9.26 -19.58
CA ILE A 264 16.48 -10.06 -20.67
C ILE A 264 15.00 -9.75 -20.83
N LEU A 265 14.21 -9.98 -19.77
CA LEU A 265 12.74 -9.98 -19.88
C LEU A 265 12.16 -8.57 -20.12
N ARG A 266 12.89 -7.50 -19.78
CA ARG A 266 12.55 -6.12 -20.14
C ARG A 266 12.39 -5.89 -21.64
N ASP A 267 13.08 -6.67 -22.46
CA ASP A 267 13.12 -6.49 -23.91
C ASP A 267 11.97 -7.19 -24.63
N PHE A 268 11.11 -7.89 -23.88
CA PHE A 268 10.00 -8.67 -24.42
C PHE A 268 8.66 -8.20 -23.85
N PRO A 269 7.60 -8.07 -24.68
CA PRO A 269 6.23 -7.94 -24.20
C PRO A 269 5.83 -9.14 -23.34
N ASP A 270 4.80 -8.97 -22.51
CA ASP A 270 4.41 -9.95 -21.49
C ASP A 270 4.21 -11.38 -22.03
N HIS A 271 3.70 -11.53 -23.26
CA HIS A 271 3.44 -12.85 -23.83
C HIS A 271 4.74 -13.61 -24.17
N GLN A 272 5.76 -12.93 -24.71
CA GLN A 272 7.09 -13.51 -25.00
C GLN A 272 7.92 -13.67 -23.73
N ALA A 273 7.87 -12.70 -22.81
CA ALA A 273 8.54 -12.82 -21.52
C ALA A 273 8.00 -14.01 -20.70
N LEU A 274 6.68 -14.26 -20.78
CA LEU A 274 6.05 -15.44 -20.18
C LEU A 274 6.50 -16.75 -20.82
N GLU A 275 6.60 -16.80 -22.16
CA GLU A 275 7.11 -17.97 -22.89
C GLU A 275 8.52 -18.37 -22.41
N ILE A 276 9.42 -17.39 -22.27
CA ILE A 276 10.79 -17.61 -21.77
C ILE A 276 10.76 -18.23 -20.37
N LEU A 277 9.94 -17.71 -19.46
CA LEU A 277 9.79 -18.28 -18.12
C LEU A 277 9.20 -19.70 -18.17
N GLN A 278 8.21 -19.95 -19.03
CA GLN A 278 7.60 -21.26 -19.22
C GLN A 278 8.54 -22.30 -19.80
N ASN A 279 9.58 -21.89 -20.55
CA ASN A 279 10.63 -22.79 -21.01
C ASN A 279 11.61 -23.21 -19.89
N ILE A 280 11.74 -22.41 -18.83
CA ILE A 280 12.66 -22.67 -17.72
C ILE A 280 11.97 -23.48 -16.61
N VAL A 281 10.72 -23.15 -16.30
CA VAL A 281 9.94 -23.76 -15.20
C VAL A 281 9.97 -25.30 -15.18
N PRO A 282 9.84 -26.03 -16.31
CA PRO A 282 9.89 -27.50 -16.30
C PRO A 282 11.22 -28.10 -15.86
N ALA A 283 12.32 -27.33 -15.95
CA ALA A 283 13.65 -27.79 -15.55
C ALA A 283 13.92 -27.57 -14.04
N MET A 284 13.04 -26.84 -13.33
CA MET A 284 13.23 -26.50 -11.92
C MET A 284 12.85 -27.66 -10.99
N ASP A 285 13.70 -27.89 -9.98
CA ASP A 285 13.35 -28.65 -8.77
C ASP A 285 12.79 -27.73 -7.67
N ALA A 286 12.50 -28.27 -6.49
CA ALA A 286 11.94 -27.49 -5.37
C ALA A 286 12.93 -26.46 -4.77
N GLU A 287 14.23 -26.67 -4.93
CA GLU A 287 15.30 -25.81 -4.43
C GLU A 287 15.75 -24.77 -5.46
N SER A 288 15.44 -25.02 -6.73
CA SER A 288 15.72 -24.17 -7.87
C SER A 288 15.03 -22.81 -7.72
N ARG A 289 15.72 -21.77 -8.17
CA ARG A 289 15.19 -20.41 -8.23
C ARG A 289 15.43 -19.83 -9.61
N ILE A 290 14.42 -19.13 -10.13
CA ILE A 290 14.64 -18.17 -11.22
C ILE A 290 15.01 -16.84 -10.56
N VAL A 291 16.10 -16.22 -11.00
CA VAL A 291 16.55 -14.92 -10.52
C VAL A 291 16.47 -13.94 -11.68
N ILE A 292 15.51 -13.02 -11.60
CA ILE A 292 15.35 -11.94 -12.58
C ILE A 292 16.13 -10.74 -12.05
N ASP A 293 17.19 -10.33 -12.74
CA ASP A 293 18.00 -9.16 -12.44
C ASP A 293 17.69 -8.05 -13.45
N ASP A 294 16.79 -7.15 -13.08
CA ASP A 294 16.28 -6.12 -14.00
C ASP A 294 15.85 -4.84 -13.27
N GLY A 295 15.41 -3.84 -14.03
CA GLY A 295 14.79 -2.62 -13.53
C GLY A 295 13.49 -2.91 -12.76
N VAL A 296 13.35 -2.31 -11.57
CA VAL A 296 12.15 -2.41 -10.73
C VAL A 296 11.68 -1.02 -10.31
N PRO A 297 11.23 -0.17 -11.26
CA PRO A 297 10.81 1.18 -10.96
C PRO A 297 9.71 1.23 -9.89
N PRO A 298 9.68 2.29 -9.05
CA PRO A 298 8.65 2.46 -8.04
C PRO A 298 7.28 2.75 -8.68
N GLU A 299 6.20 2.45 -7.96
CA GLU A 299 4.82 2.70 -8.41
C GLU A 299 4.51 4.19 -8.66
N LYS A 300 5.27 5.10 -8.04
CA LYS A 300 5.20 6.55 -8.24
C LYS A 300 6.57 7.19 -8.02
N GLY A 301 6.82 8.32 -8.66
CA GLY A 301 8.10 9.04 -8.52
C GLY A 301 9.29 8.31 -9.13
N ALA A 302 9.05 7.50 -10.18
CA ALA A 302 10.11 6.87 -10.96
C ALA A 302 11.03 7.93 -11.58
N ARG A 303 12.32 7.60 -11.68
CA ARG A 303 13.34 8.54 -12.17
C ARG A 303 13.33 8.57 -13.71
N TRP A 304 13.85 9.66 -14.27
CA TRP A 304 13.90 9.89 -15.72
C TRP A 304 14.62 8.77 -16.49
N ALA A 305 15.60 8.11 -15.87
CA ALA A 305 16.36 7.02 -16.50
C ALA A 305 15.50 5.75 -16.62
N GLU A 306 14.57 5.51 -15.69
CA GLU A 306 13.65 4.37 -15.73
C GLU A 306 12.53 4.64 -16.75
N THR A 307 11.87 5.80 -16.65
CA THR A 307 10.76 6.15 -17.55
C THR A 307 11.23 6.45 -18.97
N GLY A 308 12.41 7.04 -19.13
CA GLY A 308 12.99 7.28 -20.46
C GLY A 308 13.34 5.97 -21.16
N THR A 309 13.84 5.00 -20.40
CA THR A 309 14.08 3.66 -20.91
C THR A 309 12.77 2.95 -21.29
N ASP A 310 11.72 3.06 -20.47
CA ASP A 310 10.38 2.50 -20.75
C ASP A 310 9.82 2.97 -22.10
N ILE A 311 9.90 4.28 -22.39
CA ILE A 311 9.46 4.82 -23.68
C ILE A 311 10.31 4.30 -24.84
N CYS A 312 11.63 4.20 -24.65
CA CYS A 312 12.54 3.68 -25.67
C CYS A 312 12.22 2.22 -26.05
N ILE A 313 12.04 1.34 -25.05
CA ILE A 313 11.76 -0.08 -25.31
C ILE A 313 10.32 -0.32 -25.76
N MET A 314 9.35 0.49 -25.34
CA MET A 314 8.01 0.51 -25.93
C MET A 314 8.08 0.79 -27.44
N SER A 315 8.86 1.81 -27.82
CA SER A 315 8.99 2.27 -29.22
C SER A 315 9.78 1.32 -30.11
N ALA A 316 10.82 0.68 -29.55
CA ALA A 316 11.71 -0.20 -30.30
C ALA A 316 11.24 -1.66 -30.30
N LEU A 317 10.73 -2.15 -29.16
CA LEU A 317 10.54 -3.58 -28.87
C LEU A 317 9.09 -3.92 -28.53
N GLY A 318 8.20 -2.93 -28.38
CA GLY A 318 6.83 -3.17 -27.90
C GLY A 318 6.77 -3.73 -26.48
N SER A 319 7.85 -3.61 -25.73
CA SER A 319 7.99 -4.08 -24.35
C SER A 319 7.84 -2.94 -23.35
N LYS A 320 8.18 -3.19 -22.07
CA LYS A 320 7.99 -2.24 -20.98
C LYS A 320 8.91 -2.52 -19.79
N GLU A 321 9.21 -1.47 -19.03
CA GLU A 321 9.69 -1.60 -17.67
C GLU A 321 8.57 -2.17 -16.81
N ARG A 322 8.94 -2.88 -15.74
CA ARG A 322 7.96 -3.53 -14.86
C ARG A 322 8.23 -3.17 -13.41
N THR A 323 7.22 -2.63 -12.73
CA THR A 323 7.28 -2.48 -11.27
C THR A 323 7.35 -3.86 -10.60
N GLN A 324 7.69 -3.92 -9.31
CA GLN A 324 7.70 -5.19 -8.57
C GLN A 324 6.37 -5.96 -8.75
N ARG A 325 5.24 -5.25 -8.72
CA ARG A 325 3.91 -5.86 -8.90
C ARG A 325 3.73 -6.47 -10.30
N GLN A 326 4.22 -5.79 -11.33
CA GLN A 326 4.13 -6.26 -12.72
C GLN A 326 5.04 -7.47 -12.94
N TRP A 327 6.23 -7.50 -12.33
CA TRP A 327 7.09 -8.69 -12.31
C TRP A 327 6.43 -9.87 -11.62
N GLU A 328 5.85 -9.67 -10.44
CA GLU A 328 5.10 -10.71 -9.72
C GLU A 328 3.92 -11.25 -10.52
N GLU A 329 3.17 -10.38 -11.21
CA GLU A 329 2.05 -10.80 -12.07
C GLU A 329 2.52 -11.63 -13.26
N LEU A 330 3.60 -11.22 -13.94
CA LEU A 330 4.18 -11.96 -15.05
C LEU A 330 4.70 -13.34 -14.58
N ALA A 331 5.44 -13.39 -13.48
CA ALA A 331 5.99 -14.61 -12.93
C ALA A 331 4.88 -15.57 -12.45
N ALA A 332 3.81 -15.06 -11.84
CA ALA A 332 2.67 -15.87 -11.40
C ALA A 332 1.97 -16.59 -12.56
N LYS A 333 1.93 -15.98 -13.76
CA LYS A 333 1.40 -16.63 -14.98
C LYS A 333 2.24 -17.85 -15.40
N ALA A 334 3.53 -17.89 -15.03
CA ALA A 334 4.42 -19.04 -15.23
C ALA A 334 4.37 -20.05 -14.05
N GLY A 335 3.56 -19.81 -13.01
CA GLY A 335 3.52 -20.65 -11.82
C GLY A 335 4.67 -20.40 -10.83
N LEU A 336 5.23 -19.19 -10.85
CA LEU A 336 6.31 -18.76 -9.96
C LEU A 336 5.79 -17.82 -8.87
N GLN A 337 6.50 -17.78 -7.73
CA GLN A 337 6.24 -16.88 -6.62
C GLN A 337 7.52 -16.18 -6.16
N LEU A 338 7.47 -14.87 -5.96
CA LEU A 338 8.59 -14.08 -5.44
C LEU A 338 8.91 -14.51 -4.00
N GLN A 339 10.18 -14.73 -3.70
CA GLN A 339 10.70 -15.11 -2.39
C GLN A 339 11.45 -13.95 -1.74
N ALA A 340 12.26 -13.24 -2.52
CA ALA A 340 13.07 -12.12 -2.06
C ALA A 340 13.38 -11.16 -3.21
N LEU A 341 13.66 -9.90 -2.86
CA LEU A 341 14.11 -8.86 -3.79
C LEU A 341 15.34 -8.18 -3.17
N TYR A 342 16.46 -8.24 -3.88
CA TYR A 342 17.74 -7.69 -3.45
C TYR A 342 18.16 -6.53 -4.35
N GLN A 343 17.83 -5.31 -3.92
CA GLN A 343 18.23 -4.08 -4.61
C GLN A 343 19.74 -3.85 -4.48
N TYR A 344 20.37 -3.36 -5.54
CA TYR A 344 21.81 -3.05 -5.53
C TYR A 344 22.18 -1.71 -6.18
N THR A 345 21.22 -0.97 -6.74
CA THR A 345 21.41 0.42 -7.18
C THR A 345 20.33 1.34 -6.62
N TRP A 346 20.71 2.60 -6.38
CA TRP A 346 19.83 3.68 -5.93
C TRP A 346 20.23 4.99 -6.64
N PRO A 347 19.29 5.94 -6.85
CA PRO A 347 17.86 5.84 -6.59
C PRO A 347 17.08 5.12 -7.71
N VAL A 348 17.67 4.97 -8.89
CA VAL A 348 17.18 4.08 -9.96
C VAL A 348 17.33 2.64 -9.50
N VAL A 349 16.26 1.86 -9.57
CA VAL A 349 16.19 0.54 -8.93
C VAL A 349 16.53 -0.56 -9.93
N ASN A 350 17.69 -1.19 -9.77
CA ASN A 350 17.95 -2.53 -10.28
C ASN A 350 18.02 -3.50 -9.10
N ALA A 351 17.40 -4.67 -9.25
CA ALA A 351 17.34 -5.66 -8.19
C ALA A 351 17.34 -7.09 -8.74
N ALA A 352 17.98 -7.99 -8.00
CA ALA A 352 17.84 -9.43 -8.20
C ALA A 352 16.60 -9.93 -7.46
N MET A 353 15.56 -10.29 -8.21
CA MET A 353 14.30 -10.85 -7.74
C MET A 353 14.34 -12.37 -7.79
N VAL A 354 14.20 -13.03 -6.65
CA VAL A 354 14.33 -14.48 -6.50
C VAL A 354 12.94 -15.13 -6.50
N PHE A 355 12.66 -15.97 -7.48
CA PHE A 355 11.39 -16.67 -7.66
C PHE A 355 11.52 -18.19 -7.47
N SER A 356 10.52 -18.82 -6.86
CA SER A 356 10.42 -20.28 -6.72
C SER A 356 9.13 -20.81 -7.34
N LEU A 357 9.03 -22.12 -7.57
CA LEU A 357 7.78 -22.76 -7.99
C LEU A 357 6.68 -22.54 -6.94
N GLN A 358 5.50 -22.16 -7.39
CA GLN A 358 4.32 -22.05 -6.55
C GLN A 358 3.87 -23.47 -6.14
N ARG A 359 3.76 -23.75 -4.83
CA ARG A 359 3.28 -25.07 -4.36
C ARG A 359 1.82 -25.26 -4.78
N ASN A 360 1.60 -26.06 -5.81
CA ASN A 360 0.26 -26.46 -6.25
C ASN A 360 -0.44 -27.28 -5.16
N SER A 361 -1.45 -26.70 -4.52
CA SER A 361 -2.58 -27.50 -4.01
C SER A 361 -3.45 -27.88 -5.22
N PRO A 362 -3.97 -29.11 -5.35
CA PRO A 362 -4.65 -29.56 -6.57
C PRO A 362 -5.89 -28.69 -6.86
N ARG A 363 -5.95 -28.14 -8.08
CA ARG A 363 -7.11 -27.42 -8.63
C ARG A 363 -8.24 -28.41 -8.96
N LEU A 364 -9.46 -28.08 -8.55
CA LEU A 364 -10.68 -28.56 -9.21
C LEU A 364 -11.35 -27.35 -9.86
N PHE A 365 -11.21 -27.25 -11.18
CA PHE A 365 -12.12 -26.48 -12.02
C PHE A 365 -13.32 -27.37 -12.35
N ASN A 366 -14.53 -26.95 -11.95
CA ASN A 366 -15.69 -27.16 -12.81
C ASN A 366 -16.70 -26.04 -12.59
N VAL A 367 -16.98 -25.33 -13.68
CA VAL A 367 -17.86 -24.16 -13.75
C VAL A 367 -19.27 -24.65 -14.02
N ALA A 368 -20.13 -24.67 -13.00
CA ALA A 368 -21.58 -24.54 -13.15
C ALA A 368 -22.24 -24.31 -11.77
N SER A 369 -23.03 -23.25 -11.65
CA SER A 369 -24.07 -23.02 -10.62
C SER A 369 -23.69 -22.81 -9.12
N GLY A 370 -22.41 -22.76 -8.75
CA GLY A 370 -22.00 -22.64 -7.33
C GLY A 370 -21.53 -21.26 -6.83
N GLY A 371 -21.50 -20.24 -7.71
CA GLY A 371 -20.68 -19.02 -7.59
C GLY A 371 -20.87 -18.11 -6.37
N PHE A 372 -21.83 -18.38 -5.48
CA PHE A 372 -22.05 -17.56 -4.28
C PHE A 372 -21.63 -18.24 -2.96
N ARG A 373 -21.47 -19.57 -2.91
CA ARG A 373 -21.19 -20.29 -1.65
C ARG A 373 -19.70 -20.39 -1.29
N MET A 374 -18.80 -20.26 -2.26
CA MET A 374 -17.36 -20.51 -2.06
C MET A 374 -16.57 -19.25 -1.67
N LEU A 375 -17.11 -18.06 -1.97
CA LEU A 375 -16.48 -16.76 -1.69
C LEU A 375 -16.58 -16.30 -0.24
N LEU A 376 -17.30 -17.00 0.64
CA LEU A 376 -17.47 -16.59 2.05
C LEU A 376 -16.89 -17.57 3.08
N ARG A 377 -16.61 -18.84 2.74
CA ARG A 377 -16.16 -19.83 3.74
C ARG A 377 -14.82 -19.52 4.43
N PRO A 378 -13.79 -18.96 3.75
CA PRO A 378 -12.55 -18.55 4.42
C PRO A 378 -12.67 -17.26 5.24
N TRP A 379 -13.76 -16.50 5.09
CA TRP A 379 -13.95 -15.19 5.71
C TRP A 379 -14.59 -15.26 7.11
N LEU A 380 -15.04 -16.44 7.53
CA LEU A 380 -16.06 -16.59 8.57
C LEU A 380 -15.61 -17.23 9.88
N GLN A 381 -14.35 -17.63 10.03
CA GLN A 381 -13.78 -17.97 11.33
C GLN A 381 -12.31 -17.56 11.40
N PRO A 382 -11.91 -16.67 12.34
CA PRO A 382 -10.53 -16.67 12.78
C PRO A 382 -10.29 -18.05 13.42
N THR A 383 -9.30 -18.79 12.93
CA THR A 383 -8.68 -19.88 13.69
C THR A 383 -7.91 -19.28 14.86
N TYR A 384 -8.64 -18.77 15.85
CA TYR A 384 -8.18 -18.61 17.22
C TYR A 384 -9.37 -18.97 18.09
N THR A 385 -9.44 -20.23 18.50
CA THR A 385 -10.04 -20.56 19.78
C THR A 385 -9.24 -19.81 20.83
N TYR A 386 -9.77 -18.69 21.32
CA TYR A 386 -9.29 -18.10 22.57
C TYR A 386 -9.72 -19.09 23.65
N THR A 387 -8.87 -20.09 23.90
CA THR A 387 -9.00 -20.93 25.09
C THR A 387 -8.88 -20.02 26.30
N ASP A 388 -9.82 -20.17 27.23
CA ASP A 388 -9.94 -19.41 28.47
C ASP A 388 -8.54 -19.09 29.07
N ILE A 389 -8.07 -17.85 28.89
CA ILE A 389 -6.89 -17.37 29.59
C ILE A 389 -7.35 -17.16 31.04
N PRO A 390 -6.80 -17.91 32.01
CA PRO A 390 -7.12 -17.69 33.41
C PRO A 390 -6.69 -16.28 33.81
N PRO A 391 -7.46 -15.58 34.66
CA PRO A 391 -7.10 -14.23 35.10
C PRO A 391 -5.71 -14.26 35.75
N SER A 392 -4.77 -13.51 35.18
CA SER A 392 -3.57 -13.13 35.91
C SER A 392 -3.94 -11.98 36.83
N ASP A 393 -3.86 -12.21 38.14
CA ASP A 393 -3.83 -11.16 39.16
C ASP A 393 -2.49 -10.40 39.01
N VAL A 394 -2.40 -9.54 37.99
CA VAL A 394 -1.23 -8.67 37.80
C VAL A 394 -1.49 -7.42 38.61
N ASP A 395 -0.72 -7.26 39.68
CA ASP A 395 -0.69 -6.04 40.49
C ASP A 395 0.05 -4.96 39.70
N LEU A 396 -0.69 -4.15 38.94
CA LEU A 396 -0.16 -3.06 38.13
C LEU A 396 -0.11 -1.78 38.98
N ASP A 397 0.99 -1.59 39.70
CA ASP A 397 1.28 -0.40 40.49
C ASP A 397 1.72 0.78 39.58
N LEU A 398 0.89 1.11 38.56
CA LEU A 398 1.19 2.11 37.53
C LEU A 398 0.15 3.23 37.51
N THR A 399 0.57 4.50 37.35
CA THR A 399 -0.36 5.62 37.08
C THR A 399 -0.50 5.85 35.58
N LEU A 400 -1.72 5.72 35.01
CA LEU A 400 -1.94 5.77 33.55
C LEU A 400 -2.80 6.96 33.11
N SER A 401 -2.34 7.69 32.08
CA SER A 401 -3.12 8.74 31.42
C SER A 401 -3.64 8.26 30.07
N GLN A 402 -4.95 8.35 29.87
CA GLN A 402 -5.60 7.99 28.63
C GLN A 402 -6.11 9.24 27.90
N ILE A 403 -5.74 9.36 26.64
CA ILE A 403 -6.06 10.51 25.82
C ILE A 403 -7.20 10.13 24.88
N GLY A 404 -8.38 10.70 25.08
CA GLY A 404 -9.59 10.40 24.33
C GLY A 404 -10.54 9.45 25.08
N GLY A 405 -11.78 9.90 25.28
CA GLY A 405 -12.85 9.16 25.93
C GLY A 405 -13.76 8.43 24.95
N SER A 406 -13.25 7.93 23.82
CA SER A 406 -14.03 7.15 22.85
C SER A 406 -14.31 5.72 23.34
N ILE A 407 -15.07 4.90 22.60
CA ILE A 407 -15.25 3.47 22.92
C ILE A 407 -13.89 2.77 23.12
N SER A 408 -12.88 3.11 22.29
CA SER A 408 -11.56 2.52 22.45
C SER A 408 -10.87 2.91 23.75
N GLY A 409 -11.06 4.15 24.17
CA GLY A 409 -10.56 4.59 25.46
C GLY A 409 -11.32 3.91 26.60
N LEU A 410 -12.65 3.91 26.56
CA LEU A 410 -13.45 3.36 27.66
C LEU A 410 -13.28 1.85 27.83
N LEU A 411 -13.03 1.08 26.77
CA LEU A 411 -12.68 -0.34 26.87
C LEU A 411 -11.37 -0.55 27.62
N GLN A 412 -10.34 0.25 27.32
CA GLN A 412 -9.03 0.18 27.99
C GLN A 412 -9.14 0.61 29.45
N ALA A 413 -9.80 1.73 29.72
CA ALA A 413 -10.05 2.22 31.07
C ALA A 413 -10.84 1.20 31.91
N LEU A 414 -11.84 0.55 31.32
CA LEU A 414 -12.60 -0.50 32.01
C LEU A 414 -11.70 -1.69 32.38
N GLN A 415 -10.88 -2.17 31.45
CA GLN A 415 -9.95 -3.27 31.74
C GLN A 415 -8.98 -2.90 32.87
N LEU A 416 -8.33 -1.73 32.77
CA LEU A 416 -7.34 -1.25 33.73
C LEU A 416 -7.94 -1.01 35.12
N LYS A 417 -9.10 -0.34 35.18
CA LYS A 417 -9.83 -0.15 36.44
C LYS A 417 -10.11 -1.48 37.12
N ARG A 418 -10.54 -2.49 36.37
CA ARG A 418 -10.85 -3.83 36.90
C ARG A 418 -9.60 -4.61 37.33
N ALA A 419 -8.42 -4.19 36.89
CA ALA A 419 -7.13 -4.73 37.29
C ALA A 419 -6.51 -3.98 38.49
N GLY A 420 -7.21 -3.02 39.09
CA GLY A 420 -6.71 -2.26 40.25
C GLY A 420 -5.99 -0.96 39.91
N THR A 421 -5.88 -0.61 38.62
CA THR A 421 -5.13 0.57 38.17
C THR A 421 -5.96 1.85 38.15
N ASP A 422 -5.35 2.96 38.59
CA ASP A 422 -5.92 4.30 38.49
C ASP A 422 -5.77 4.87 37.06
N VAL A 423 -6.88 5.34 36.48
CA VAL A 423 -6.95 5.81 35.09
C VAL A 423 -7.50 7.23 35.03
N LEU A 424 -6.73 8.15 34.43
CA LEU A 424 -7.20 9.48 34.07
C LEU A 424 -7.57 9.55 32.59
N ILE A 425 -8.80 9.90 32.25
CA ILE A 425 -9.27 10.06 30.86
C ILE A 425 -9.43 11.55 30.55
N LEU A 426 -8.68 12.03 29.55
CA LEU A 426 -8.77 13.40 29.03
C LEU A 426 -9.57 13.42 27.72
N GLU A 427 -10.78 13.99 27.75
CA GLU A 427 -11.66 14.09 26.58
C GLU A 427 -11.79 15.54 26.12
N GLN A 428 -11.51 15.82 24.85
CA GLN A 428 -11.54 17.18 24.29
C GLN A 428 -12.95 17.76 24.13
N ASP A 429 -13.96 16.90 23.96
CA ASP A 429 -15.35 17.33 23.87
C ASP A 429 -15.81 17.85 25.25
N PRO A 430 -16.25 19.12 25.35
CA PRO A 430 -16.76 19.68 26.60
C PRO A 430 -18.13 19.09 27.00
N SER A 431 -18.82 18.41 26.09
CA SER A 431 -20.10 17.79 26.41
C SER A 431 -19.91 16.55 27.30
N PRO A 432 -20.67 16.40 28.39
CA PRO A 432 -20.60 15.22 29.25
C PRO A 432 -21.12 13.94 28.55
N THR A 433 -21.90 14.11 27.47
CA THR A 433 -22.44 13.05 26.63
C THR A 433 -22.15 13.33 25.16
N ARG A 434 -21.69 12.32 24.43
CA ARG A 434 -21.58 12.40 22.96
C ARG A 434 -22.88 11.98 22.30
N ALA A 435 -23.34 12.75 21.32
CA ALA A 435 -24.45 12.33 20.48
C ALA A 435 -24.07 11.04 19.75
N SER A 436 -24.96 10.03 19.78
CA SER A 436 -24.70 8.74 19.10
C SER A 436 -24.56 8.87 17.58
N HIS A 437 -25.00 10.00 17.01
CA HIS A 437 -25.25 10.20 15.57
C HIS A 437 -25.97 9.00 14.93
N GLU A 438 -26.78 8.29 15.73
CA GLU A 438 -27.48 7.06 15.37
C GLU A 438 -26.63 6.04 14.57
N SER A 439 -25.31 6.03 14.79
CA SER A 439 -24.39 5.23 13.97
C SER A 439 -24.38 3.78 14.45
N GLY A 440 -24.83 2.88 13.59
CA GLY A 440 -24.73 1.45 13.83
C GLY A 440 -23.27 0.96 13.93
N VAL A 441 -23.04 -0.03 14.78
CA VAL A 441 -21.75 -0.70 15.01
C VAL A 441 -21.96 -2.20 15.09
N SER A 442 -20.99 -2.98 14.62
CA SER A 442 -20.97 -4.43 14.83
C SER A 442 -20.12 -4.72 16.08
N ILE A 443 -20.70 -5.45 17.03
CA ILE A 443 -20.00 -5.91 18.24
C ILE A 443 -19.45 -7.31 17.92
N GLY A 444 -18.12 -7.41 17.85
CA GLY A 444 -17.43 -8.66 17.54
C GLY A 444 -17.12 -9.50 18.79
N PRO A 445 -16.51 -10.69 18.59
CA PRO A 445 -16.23 -11.63 19.68
C PRO A 445 -15.33 -11.05 20.78
N SER A 446 -14.33 -10.22 20.44
CA SER A 446 -13.47 -9.61 21.46
C SER A 446 -14.22 -8.59 22.30
N VAL A 447 -15.11 -7.79 21.72
CA VAL A 447 -15.95 -6.86 22.50
C VAL A 447 -16.88 -7.63 23.42
N LEU A 448 -17.56 -8.67 22.91
CA LEU A 448 -18.44 -9.52 23.73
C LEU A 448 -17.68 -10.20 24.88
N ALA A 449 -16.46 -10.69 24.63
CA ALA A 449 -15.63 -11.29 25.66
C ALA A 449 -15.29 -10.30 26.78
N LEU A 450 -14.91 -9.06 26.44
CA LEU A 450 -14.63 -8.00 27.43
C LEU A 450 -15.89 -7.60 28.20
N LEU A 451 -17.03 -7.42 27.51
CA LEU A 451 -18.30 -7.08 28.17
C LEU A 451 -18.74 -8.21 29.10
N LYS A 452 -18.70 -9.47 28.66
CA LYS A 452 -19.01 -10.63 29.50
C LYS A 452 -18.16 -10.68 30.77
N LYS A 453 -16.89 -10.24 30.70
CA LYS A 453 -15.96 -10.23 31.83
C LYS A 453 -16.18 -9.03 32.75
N TYR A 454 -16.36 -7.83 32.20
CA TYR A 454 -16.24 -6.57 32.93
C TYR A 454 -17.52 -5.76 33.07
N ASP A 455 -18.51 -5.95 32.21
CA ASP A 455 -19.79 -5.26 32.29
C ASP A 455 -20.60 -5.78 33.50
N ALA A 456 -20.99 -4.85 34.37
CA ALA A 456 -21.83 -5.11 35.54
C ALA A 456 -23.21 -4.46 35.44
N THR A 457 -23.56 -3.83 34.30
CA THR A 457 -24.82 -3.11 34.13
C THR A 457 -26.01 -4.04 33.88
N GLY A 458 -25.74 -5.25 33.36
CA GLY A 458 -26.78 -6.18 32.90
C GLY A 458 -27.56 -5.69 31.66
N THR A 459 -27.12 -4.59 31.05
CA THR A 459 -27.81 -3.99 29.90
C THR A 459 -27.44 -4.76 28.63
N PRO A 460 -28.40 -5.23 27.82
CA PRO A 460 -28.09 -5.90 26.56
C PRO A 460 -27.29 -4.97 25.61
N PRO A 461 -26.06 -5.34 25.22
CA PRO A 461 -25.20 -4.42 24.48
C PRO A 461 -25.50 -4.37 22.98
N ALA A 462 -26.27 -5.33 22.45
CA ALA A 462 -26.54 -5.49 21.03
C ALA A 462 -27.80 -6.34 20.77
N ILE A 463 -28.18 -6.41 19.50
CA ILE A 463 -29.25 -7.24 18.97
C ILE A 463 -28.64 -8.28 18.02
N PRO A 464 -28.92 -9.58 18.21
CA PRO A 464 -28.39 -10.61 17.34
C PRO A 464 -29.01 -10.52 15.94
N ALA A 465 -28.18 -10.75 14.94
CA ALA A 465 -28.54 -10.97 13.55
C ALA A 465 -27.93 -12.30 13.11
N GLY A 466 -28.76 -13.33 12.98
CA GLY A 466 -28.34 -14.69 12.63
C GLY A 466 -28.04 -14.91 11.15
N PHE A 467 -28.45 -13.98 10.29
CA PHE A 467 -28.35 -14.14 8.84
C PHE A 467 -27.72 -12.94 8.12
N LEU A 468 -26.90 -13.25 7.12
CA LEU A 468 -26.57 -12.34 6.04
C LEU A 468 -27.57 -12.52 4.89
N SER A 469 -28.14 -11.42 4.42
CA SER A 469 -29.00 -11.40 3.23
C SER A 469 -28.49 -10.40 2.21
N VAL A 470 -28.68 -10.73 0.93
CA VAL A 470 -28.35 -9.83 -0.18
C VAL A 470 -29.57 -9.68 -1.07
N ALA A 471 -30.00 -8.45 -1.33
CA ALA A 471 -30.93 -8.08 -2.37
C ALA A 471 -30.17 -7.52 -3.59
N TRP A 472 -30.71 -7.73 -4.78
CA TRP A 472 -30.13 -7.23 -6.03
C TRP A 472 -31.16 -6.39 -6.77
N GLN A 473 -30.91 -5.08 -6.85
CA GLN A 473 -31.83 -4.09 -7.41
C GLN A 473 -33.21 -4.21 -6.75
N THR A 474 -34.25 -4.51 -7.53
CA THR A 474 -35.62 -4.71 -7.04
C THR A 474 -35.89 -6.12 -6.53
N ARG A 475 -34.99 -7.09 -6.74
CA ARG A 475 -35.19 -8.48 -6.33
C ARG A 475 -34.81 -8.64 -4.85
N PRO A 476 -35.78 -8.88 -3.96
CA PRO A 476 -35.48 -9.09 -2.55
C PRO A 476 -34.72 -10.40 -2.36
N ARG A 477 -33.75 -10.41 -1.45
CA ARG A 477 -33.13 -11.63 -0.87
C ARG A 477 -32.68 -12.68 -1.91
N VAL A 478 -31.87 -12.27 -2.89
CA VAL A 478 -31.18 -13.18 -3.83
C VAL A 478 -30.13 -14.08 -3.17
N LEU A 479 -29.63 -13.68 -2.00
CA LEU A 479 -28.85 -14.52 -1.10
C LEU A 479 -29.45 -14.47 0.31
N ASN A 480 -29.44 -15.63 0.98
CA ASN A 480 -29.67 -15.72 2.41
C ASN A 480 -28.79 -16.84 2.99
N THR A 481 -27.88 -16.50 3.90
CA THR A 481 -26.98 -17.46 4.54
C THR A 481 -26.87 -17.17 6.04
N ALA A 482 -26.72 -18.22 6.83
CA ALA A 482 -26.43 -18.07 8.25
C ALA A 482 -25.07 -17.38 8.42
N TRP A 483 -25.06 -16.29 9.17
CA TRP A 483 -23.86 -15.58 9.60
C TRP A 483 -24.25 -14.73 10.81
N HIS A 484 -23.73 -15.10 11.98
CA HIS A 484 -24.09 -14.48 13.25
C HIS A 484 -23.27 -13.21 13.49
N HIS A 485 -23.99 -12.13 13.81
CA HIS A 485 -23.44 -10.86 14.23
C HIS A 485 -24.27 -10.28 15.36
N ASP A 486 -23.66 -9.42 16.17
CA ASP A 486 -24.34 -8.63 17.17
C ASP A 486 -24.30 -7.15 16.75
N MET A 487 -25.48 -6.60 16.48
CA MET A 487 -25.63 -5.24 15.95
C MET A 487 -26.03 -4.30 17.08
N SER A 488 -25.28 -3.21 17.23
CA SER A 488 -25.54 -2.19 18.23
C SER A 488 -25.50 -0.80 17.61
N ASN A 489 -25.68 0.23 18.43
CA ASN A 489 -25.36 1.60 18.09
C ASN A 489 -24.23 2.11 18.97
N TRP A 490 -23.45 3.05 18.43
CA TRP A 490 -22.27 3.58 19.10
C TRP A 490 -22.61 4.17 20.49
N GLY A 491 -23.74 4.88 20.61
CA GLY A 491 -24.18 5.53 21.85
C GLY A 491 -24.47 4.54 22.98
N SER A 492 -25.15 3.44 22.69
CA SER A 492 -25.50 2.42 23.69
C SER A 492 -24.25 1.77 24.25
N LEU A 493 -23.32 1.33 23.39
CA LEU A 493 -22.06 0.75 23.83
C LEU A 493 -21.21 1.77 24.61
N TYR A 494 -21.15 3.02 24.15
CA TYR A 494 -20.46 4.11 24.85
C TYR A 494 -21.02 4.32 26.27
N LEU A 495 -22.35 4.39 26.42
CA LEU A 495 -23.01 4.64 27.70
C LEU A 495 -22.92 3.46 28.67
N ILE A 496 -22.98 2.22 28.17
CA ILE A 496 -22.70 1.01 28.97
C ILE A 496 -21.28 1.07 29.53
N LEU A 497 -20.30 1.46 28.70
CA LEU A 497 -18.91 1.57 29.14
C LEU A 497 -18.71 2.70 30.15
N ARG A 498 -19.28 3.89 29.92
CA ARG A 498 -19.24 5.01 30.91
C ARG A 498 -19.83 4.57 32.26
N ALA A 499 -21.01 3.93 32.26
CA ALA A 499 -21.61 3.43 33.49
C ALA A 499 -20.69 2.49 34.28
N ASN A 500 -19.91 1.64 33.60
CA ASN A 500 -18.93 0.76 34.25
C ASN A 500 -17.64 1.47 34.68
N VAL A 501 -17.16 2.44 33.90
CA VAL A 501 -15.87 3.12 34.09
C VAL A 501 -15.99 4.19 35.17
N ASP A 502 -16.81 5.22 34.93
CA ASP A 502 -16.90 6.42 35.78
C ASP A 502 -18.26 6.54 36.50
N GLY A 503 -19.12 5.52 36.41
CA GLY A 503 -20.41 5.52 37.09
C GLY A 503 -21.42 6.51 36.49
N PHE A 504 -21.27 6.85 35.22
CA PHE A 504 -22.14 7.81 34.54
C PHE A 504 -23.56 7.24 34.32
N ALA A 505 -24.56 7.87 34.92
CA ALA A 505 -25.96 7.53 34.72
C ALA A 505 -26.49 8.11 33.41
N SER A 506 -27.30 7.33 32.68
CA SER A 506 -27.86 7.72 31.39
C SER A 506 -29.20 7.02 31.12
N ASP A 507 -29.90 7.39 30.05
CA ASP A 507 -31.13 6.71 29.64
C ASP A 507 -30.92 5.24 29.27
N VAL A 508 -29.70 4.85 28.86
CA VAL A 508 -29.32 3.46 28.56
C VAL A 508 -29.05 2.69 29.85
N VAL A 509 -28.36 3.31 30.81
CA VAL A 509 -28.05 2.73 32.11
C VAL A 509 -28.41 3.72 33.23
N PRO A 510 -29.66 3.72 33.70
CA PRO A 510 -30.12 4.68 34.72
C PRO A 510 -29.47 4.46 36.09
N TYR A 511 -29.06 3.21 36.37
CA TYR A 511 -28.47 2.80 37.64
C TYR A 511 -27.09 2.15 37.41
N PRO A 512 -26.02 2.96 37.30
CA PRO A 512 -24.67 2.45 37.10
C PRO A 512 -24.22 1.53 38.24
N PRO A 513 -23.46 0.47 37.95
CA PRO A 513 -22.95 -0.45 38.96
C PRO A 513 -21.92 0.25 39.86
N LEU A 514 -21.89 -0.14 41.14
CA LEU A 514 -20.84 0.29 42.07
C LEU A 514 -19.49 -0.35 41.70
N GLY A 515 -18.39 0.28 42.15
CA GLY A 515 -17.05 -0.30 42.05
C GLY A 515 -16.96 -1.64 42.77
N ARG A 516 -16.19 -2.59 42.20
CA ARG A 516 -15.91 -3.89 42.84
C ARG A 516 -14.74 -3.72 43.82
N LYS A 517 -14.67 -4.61 44.81
CA LYS A 517 -13.52 -4.66 45.72
C LYS A 517 -12.26 -5.03 44.92
N GLY A 518 -11.22 -4.20 45.00
CA GLY A 518 -9.99 -4.35 44.22
C GLY A 518 -9.97 -3.59 42.89
N ASP A 519 -11.06 -2.90 42.51
CA ASP A 519 -11.00 -1.96 41.39
C ASP A 519 -10.12 -0.75 41.74
N GLY A 520 -9.40 -0.23 40.75
CA GLY A 520 -8.80 1.10 40.78
C GLY A 520 -9.83 2.21 40.56
N THR A 521 -9.36 3.45 40.45
CA THR A 521 -10.20 4.61 40.15
C THR A 521 -10.17 4.97 38.66
N ALA A 522 -11.25 5.56 38.15
CA ALA A 522 -11.27 6.10 36.79
C ALA A 522 -11.92 7.50 36.79
N GLU A 523 -11.15 8.51 36.40
CA GLU A 523 -11.61 9.90 36.35
C GLU A 523 -11.80 10.32 34.88
N TYR A 524 -13.03 10.74 34.51
CA TYR A 524 -13.33 11.24 33.17
C TYR A 524 -13.39 12.77 33.16
N LYS A 525 -12.35 13.42 32.64
CA LYS A 525 -12.29 14.89 32.50
C LYS A 525 -12.69 15.32 31.09
N ALA A 526 -13.94 15.73 30.92
CA ALA A 526 -14.44 16.37 29.70
C ALA A 526 -13.84 17.77 29.49
N GLY A 527 -13.85 18.27 28.25
CA GLY A 527 -13.30 19.58 27.87
C GLY A 527 -11.79 19.71 28.05
N ARG A 528 -11.03 18.60 28.08
CA ARG A 528 -9.57 18.58 28.19
C ARG A 528 -8.94 18.22 26.84
N ARG A 529 -8.42 19.24 26.15
CA ARG A 529 -7.72 19.02 24.87
C ARG A 529 -6.22 18.88 25.11
N VAL A 530 -5.67 17.74 24.74
CA VAL A 530 -4.21 17.53 24.76
C VAL A 530 -3.55 18.35 23.66
N VAL A 531 -2.52 19.10 24.04
CA VAL A 531 -1.74 20.01 23.19
C VAL A 531 -0.28 19.60 23.06
N GLY A 532 0.17 18.59 23.82
CA GLY A 532 1.51 18.04 23.71
C GLY A 532 1.72 16.81 24.58
N VAL A 533 2.77 16.05 24.28
CA VAL A 533 3.28 14.95 25.10
C VAL A 533 4.80 15.05 25.17
N GLU A 534 5.37 14.86 26.35
CA GLU A 534 6.81 14.93 26.59
C GLU A 534 7.26 13.64 27.30
N PHE A 535 8.37 13.06 26.87
CA PHE A 535 8.97 11.88 27.50
C PHE A 535 10.18 12.30 28.34
N ASP A 536 10.13 12.04 29.64
CA ASP A 536 11.26 12.28 30.54
C ASP A 536 12.22 11.09 30.49
N ARG A 537 13.42 11.32 29.93
CA ARG A 537 14.46 10.27 29.81
C ARG A 537 15.13 9.93 31.14
N GLY A 538 14.97 10.76 32.17
CA GLY A 538 15.61 10.56 33.47
C GLY A 538 14.92 9.47 34.29
N ASP A 539 13.58 9.48 34.33
CA ASP A 539 12.78 8.53 35.11
C ASP A 539 11.82 7.67 34.26
N GLY A 540 11.75 7.89 32.95
CA GLY A 540 10.95 7.12 32.01
C GLY A 540 9.44 7.45 32.05
N ALA A 541 9.05 8.55 32.68
CA ALA A 541 7.66 8.99 32.74
C ALA A 541 7.24 9.81 31.51
N MET A 542 5.93 9.81 31.23
CA MET A 542 5.27 10.66 30.25
C MET A 542 4.62 11.86 30.94
N ASN A 543 4.75 13.04 30.33
CA ASN A 543 4.02 14.23 30.71
C ASN A 543 3.01 14.57 29.61
N VAL A 544 1.72 14.62 29.96
CA VAL A 544 0.64 14.99 29.04
C VAL A 544 0.27 16.45 29.29
N LEU A 545 0.45 17.28 28.27
CA LEU A 545 0.12 18.70 28.32
C LEU A 545 -1.29 18.91 27.77
N HIS A 546 -2.18 19.51 28.54
CA HIS A 546 -3.55 19.75 28.10
C HIS A 546 -4.07 21.12 28.53
N VAL A 547 -5.08 21.59 27.81
CA VAL A 547 -5.78 22.85 28.07
C VAL A 547 -7.26 22.57 28.32
N GLU A 548 -7.92 23.45 29.06
CA GLU A 548 -9.37 23.46 29.21
C GLU A 548 -10.02 24.11 27.99
N VAL A 549 -11.06 23.46 27.45
CA VAL A 549 -11.84 23.97 26.33
C VAL A 549 -13.24 24.29 26.85
N GLU A 550 -13.56 25.58 26.94
CA GLU A 550 -14.91 26.02 27.25
C GLU A 550 -15.82 25.92 26.02
N ALA A 551 -17.12 25.66 26.25
CA ALA A 551 -18.13 25.55 25.21
C ALA A 551 -18.44 26.87 24.47
N SER A 552 -17.98 28.02 25.00
CA SER A 552 -18.21 29.36 24.46
C SER A 552 -17.18 29.75 23.39
N ARG A 553 -17.68 30.02 22.18
CA ARG A 553 -16.91 30.45 21.00
C ARG A 553 -15.88 31.56 21.30
N GLY A 554 -14.61 31.31 20.96
CA GLY A 554 -13.77 32.30 20.25
C GLY A 554 -12.81 33.19 21.04
N SER A 555 -12.68 33.09 22.37
CA SER A 555 -11.67 33.87 23.09
C SER A 555 -10.31 33.16 23.13
N ARG A 556 -9.35 33.64 22.33
CA ARG A 556 -7.91 33.34 22.51
C ARG A 556 -7.35 34.14 23.70
N GLN A 557 -7.83 33.88 24.91
CA GLN A 557 -7.25 34.46 26.13
C GLN A 557 -6.57 33.36 26.95
N GLY A 558 -5.28 33.58 27.23
CA GLY A 558 -4.35 32.76 28.01
C GLY A 558 -4.82 31.36 28.41
N MET A 559 -4.71 30.38 27.50
CA MET A 559 -4.92 28.98 27.87
C MET A 559 -3.79 28.54 28.81
N GLU A 560 -4.12 28.39 30.10
CA GLU A 560 -3.24 27.75 31.06
C GLU A 560 -3.00 26.29 30.62
N VAL A 561 -1.74 25.95 30.35
CA VAL A 561 -1.35 24.58 30.01
C VAL A 561 -1.11 23.83 31.31
N LYS A 562 -1.96 22.83 31.58
CA LYS A 562 -1.80 21.91 32.70
C LYS A 562 -0.95 20.72 32.27
N ARG A 563 -0.16 20.20 33.20
CA ARG A 563 0.73 19.05 33.00
C ARG A 563 0.26 17.92 33.92
N GLU A 564 -0.08 16.79 33.32
CA GLU A 564 -0.41 15.55 34.03
C GLU A 564 0.72 14.55 33.80
N ARG A 565 1.23 13.95 34.88
CA ARG A 565 2.29 12.94 34.83
C ARG A 565 1.67 11.55 34.78
N ALA A 566 2.20 10.68 33.93
CA ALA A 566 1.81 9.29 33.83
C ALA A 566 2.99 8.38 33.48
N GLU A 567 2.93 7.13 33.90
CA GLU A 567 3.94 6.12 33.58
C GLU A 567 3.67 5.43 32.25
N MET A 568 2.44 5.56 31.74
CA MET A 568 2.05 5.12 30.42
C MET A 568 0.93 6.01 29.87
N VAL A 569 0.92 6.19 28.55
CA VAL A 569 -0.10 6.93 27.82
C VAL A 569 -0.78 6.05 26.80
N ILE A 570 -2.09 5.88 26.92
CA ILE A 570 -2.92 5.23 25.88
C ILE A 570 -3.59 6.33 25.05
N ALA A 571 -3.19 6.44 23.78
CA ALA A 571 -3.73 7.41 22.84
C ALA A 571 -4.90 6.82 22.05
N ALA A 572 -6.12 7.22 22.41
CA ALA A 572 -7.41 6.79 21.87
C ALA A 572 -8.24 7.97 21.31
N ASP A 573 -7.56 9.01 20.79
CA ASP A 573 -8.10 10.30 20.34
C ASP A 573 -8.63 10.30 18.88
N GLY A 574 -8.78 9.10 18.29
CA GLY A 574 -9.59 8.85 17.10
C GLY A 574 -8.94 9.23 15.75
N VAL A 575 -9.78 9.29 14.71
CA VAL A 575 -9.35 9.51 13.31
C VAL A 575 -8.62 10.84 13.08
N HIS A 576 -8.79 11.83 13.95
CA HIS A 576 -8.12 13.14 13.86
C HIS A 576 -7.01 13.31 14.91
N SER A 577 -6.46 12.18 15.39
CA SER A 577 -5.47 12.11 16.46
C SER A 577 -4.47 13.28 16.45
N THR A 578 -4.48 14.06 17.53
CA THR A 578 -3.48 15.10 17.77
C THR A 578 -2.14 14.46 18.12
N ILE A 579 -2.16 13.31 18.81
CA ILE A 579 -0.95 12.56 19.16
C ILE A 579 -0.16 12.16 17.92
N ARG A 580 -0.83 11.64 16.87
CA ARG A 580 -0.15 11.34 15.60
C ARG A 580 0.53 12.57 14.98
N ARG A 581 -0.07 13.75 15.12
CA ARG A 581 0.52 15.00 14.63
C ARG A 581 1.72 15.43 15.46
N PHE A 582 1.64 15.36 16.78
CA PHE A 582 2.76 15.73 17.67
C PHE A 582 3.97 14.81 17.49
N LEU A 583 3.73 13.51 17.32
CA LEU A 583 4.77 12.51 17.06
C LEU A 583 5.25 12.51 15.59
N GLN A 584 4.69 13.39 14.74
CA GLN A 584 4.98 13.45 13.30
C GLN A 584 4.89 12.09 12.61
N VAL A 585 3.90 11.28 13.03
CA VAL A 585 3.73 9.93 12.51
C VAL A 585 3.39 10.02 11.02
N PRO A 586 4.17 9.37 10.13
CA PRO A 586 3.79 9.24 8.73
C PRO A 586 2.40 8.60 8.64
N THR A 587 1.43 9.37 8.16
CA THR A 587 0.04 8.93 8.01
C THR A 587 -0.45 9.30 6.62
N THR A 588 -1.23 8.40 6.03
CA THR A 588 -1.90 8.61 4.74
C THR A 588 -3.40 8.65 4.99
N TRP A 589 -3.99 9.85 5.11
CA TRP A 589 -5.44 9.95 4.98
C TRP A 589 -5.80 9.79 3.50
N THR A 590 -6.60 8.77 3.20
CA THR A 590 -6.99 8.47 1.83
C THR A 590 -8.52 8.50 1.72
N TYR A 591 -9.06 9.47 0.99
CA TYR A 591 -10.46 9.45 0.58
C TYR A 591 -10.71 8.24 -0.33
N ALA A 592 -11.77 7.49 -0.07
CA ALA A 592 -12.05 6.23 -0.75
C ALA A 592 -12.64 6.39 -2.16
N GLY A 593 -12.99 7.61 -2.58
CA GLY A 593 -13.70 7.90 -3.83
C GLY A 593 -15.22 7.84 -3.72
N TYR A 594 -15.76 7.61 -2.52
CA TYR A 594 -17.19 7.54 -2.26
C TYR A 594 -17.55 8.04 -0.85
N ILE A 595 -18.81 8.40 -0.68
CA ILE A 595 -19.40 8.90 0.55
C ILE A 595 -20.35 7.87 1.15
N ALA A 596 -20.73 8.06 2.41
CA ALA A 596 -21.74 7.26 3.09
C ALA A 596 -22.87 8.16 3.60
N TRP A 597 -24.06 8.01 3.02
CA TRP A 597 -25.30 8.50 3.62
C TRP A 597 -25.76 7.54 4.70
N ARG A 598 -26.31 8.07 5.79
CA ARG A 598 -26.70 7.28 6.96
C ARG A 598 -28.00 7.80 7.53
N GLY A 599 -28.75 6.89 8.15
CA GLY A 599 -29.92 7.27 8.94
C GLY A 599 -30.56 6.07 9.60
N THR A 600 -31.53 6.38 10.45
CA THR A 600 -32.34 5.36 11.12
C THR A 600 -33.82 5.70 11.10
N VAL A 601 -34.65 4.67 11.30
CA VAL A 601 -36.09 4.80 11.47
C VAL A 601 -36.54 3.87 12.60
N ARG A 602 -37.46 4.32 13.45
CA ARG A 602 -38.05 3.46 14.49
C ARG A 602 -38.94 2.39 13.87
N GLU A 603 -38.90 1.19 14.42
CA GLU A 603 -39.71 0.07 13.93
C GLU A 603 -41.21 0.37 13.93
N ASP A 604 -41.71 1.12 14.92
CA ASP A 604 -43.13 1.50 15.04
C ASP A 604 -43.61 2.50 13.98
N GLN A 605 -42.69 3.07 13.19
CA GLN A 605 -43.01 3.94 12.06
C GLN A 605 -43.06 3.16 10.74
N LEU A 606 -42.52 1.95 10.70
CA LEU A 606 -42.43 1.13 9.50
C LEU A 606 -43.58 0.12 9.43
N SER A 607 -43.92 -0.31 8.22
CA SER A 607 -44.86 -1.40 8.03
C SER A 607 -44.36 -2.70 8.70
N PRO A 608 -45.25 -3.54 9.26
CA PRO A 608 -44.87 -4.83 9.83
C PRO A 608 -44.13 -5.74 8.85
N GLU A 609 -44.39 -5.59 7.56
CA GLU A 609 -43.69 -6.33 6.50
C GLU A 609 -42.23 -5.91 6.39
N THR A 610 -41.95 -4.61 6.37
CA THR A 610 -40.58 -4.07 6.32
C THR A 610 -39.78 -4.43 7.55
N VAL A 611 -40.38 -4.36 8.75
CA VAL A 611 -39.71 -4.81 9.99
C VAL A 611 -39.36 -6.30 9.92
N ARG A 612 -40.30 -7.16 9.48
CA ARG A 612 -40.03 -8.60 9.29
C ARG A 612 -38.95 -8.86 8.25
N TYR A 613 -38.86 -8.02 7.20
CA TYR A 613 -37.86 -8.20 6.15
C TYR A 613 -36.43 -8.06 6.66
N PHE A 614 -36.18 -7.08 7.54
CA PHE A 614 -34.86 -6.79 8.13
C PHE A 614 -34.60 -7.49 9.48
N SER A 615 -35.61 -8.11 10.07
CA SER A 615 -35.48 -8.84 11.33
C SER A 615 -34.46 -9.98 11.24
N ASP A 616 -33.65 -10.11 12.30
CA ASP A 616 -32.63 -11.17 12.47
C ASP A 616 -31.57 -11.19 11.35
N ARG A 617 -31.30 -10.04 10.73
CA ARG A 617 -30.52 -9.95 9.49
C ARG A 617 -29.59 -8.75 9.42
N LEU A 618 -28.41 -9.00 8.88
CA LEU A 618 -27.59 -8.01 8.19
C LEU A 618 -27.92 -8.08 6.69
N ASN A 619 -28.56 -7.03 6.16
CA ASN A 619 -29.03 -7.01 4.77
C ASN A 619 -28.18 -6.06 3.91
N PHE A 620 -27.61 -6.58 2.83
CA PHE A 620 -27.01 -5.80 1.76
C PHE A 620 -28.03 -5.62 0.63
N THR A 621 -28.19 -4.41 0.12
CA THR A 621 -28.98 -4.17 -1.11
C THR A 621 -28.05 -3.58 -2.17
N LEU A 622 -27.70 -4.39 -3.16
CA LEU A 622 -26.81 -4.02 -4.25
C LEU A 622 -27.59 -3.34 -5.37
N LEU A 623 -27.21 -2.11 -5.72
CA LEU A 623 -27.77 -1.33 -6.82
C LEU A 623 -26.72 -1.14 -7.93
N ALA A 624 -27.09 -0.51 -9.05
CA ALA A 624 -26.14 -0.19 -10.10
C ALA A 624 -25.16 0.90 -9.63
N GLY A 625 -23.94 0.52 -9.24
CA GLY A 625 -22.86 1.43 -8.85
C GLY A 625 -22.98 2.05 -7.45
N SER A 626 -23.90 1.55 -6.62
CA SER A 626 -24.04 1.93 -5.20
C SER A 626 -24.69 0.79 -4.41
N TYR A 627 -24.64 0.83 -3.08
CA TYR A 627 -25.31 -0.20 -2.28
C TYR A 627 -25.61 0.26 -0.85
N PHE A 628 -26.54 -0.46 -0.22
CA PHE A 628 -26.95 -0.25 1.16
C PHE A 628 -26.54 -1.41 2.05
N ILE A 629 -26.26 -1.10 3.31
CA ILE A 629 -26.22 -2.05 4.42
C ILE A 629 -27.32 -1.64 5.39
N THR A 630 -28.21 -2.57 5.76
CA THR A 630 -29.39 -2.33 6.59
C THR A 630 -29.54 -3.41 7.64
N TYR A 631 -29.79 -3.02 8.89
CA TYR A 631 -29.93 -3.93 10.03
C TYR A 631 -30.62 -3.24 11.20
N ILE A 632 -31.11 -4.02 12.16
CA ILE A 632 -31.77 -3.52 13.36
C ILE A 632 -30.74 -3.34 14.49
N ILE A 633 -30.87 -2.24 15.23
CA ILE A 633 -30.01 -1.85 16.36
C ILE A 633 -30.89 -1.47 17.57
N PRO A 634 -30.33 -1.40 18.80
CA PRO A 634 -31.03 -0.86 19.95
C PRO A 634 -31.52 0.57 19.71
N SER A 635 -32.53 1.00 20.47
CA SER A 635 -32.97 2.39 20.49
C SER A 635 -31.89 3.33 21.05
N GLU A 636 -32.13 4.64 20.97
CA GLU A 636 -31.31 5.66 21.62
C GLU A 636 -31.26 5.49 23.15
N THR A 637 -32.30 4.89 23.72
CA THR A 637 -32.40 4.52 25.15
C THR A 637 -31.90 3.10 25.43
N GLY A 638 -31.24 2.45 24.47
CA GLY A 638 -30.67 1.11 24.63
C GLY A 638 -31.68 -0.04 24.61
N SER A 639 -32.95 0.21 24.25
CA SER A 639 -33.98 -0.83 24.22
C SER A 639 -33.76 -1.79 23.05
N VAL A 640 -33.76 -3.08 23.36
CA VAL A 640 -33.70 -4.19 22.38
C VAL A 640 -35.07 -4.81 22.08
N GLU A 641 -36.14 -4.25 22.64
CA GLU A 641 -37.50 -4.79 22.54
C GLU A 641 -38.13 -4.48 21.18
N PRO A 642 -38.71 -5.48 20.47
CA PRO A 642 -39.43 -5.26 19.23
C PRO A 642 -40.45 -4.12 19.30
N GLY A 643 -40.48 -3.27 18.27
CA GLY A 643 -41.32 -2.07 18.21
C GLY A 643 -40.68 -0.81 18.82
N ARG A 644 -39.61 -0.95 19.61
CA ARG A 644 -38.82 0.19 20.15
C ARG A 644 -37.46 0.37 19.48
N ARG A 645 -37.00 -0.64 18.74
CA ARG A 645 -35.69 -0.68 18.05
C ARG A 645 -35.64 0.28 16.87
N LEU A 646 -34.43 0.49 16.35
CA LEU A 646 -34.21 1.28 15.13
C LEU A 646 -33.75 0.37 13.99
N VAL A 647 -34.29 0.60 12.79
CA VAL A 647 -33.73 0.09 11.54
C VAL A 647 -32.69 1.08 11.07
N ASN A 648 -31.42 0.70 11.18
CA ASN A 648 -30.27 1.47 10.72
C ASN A 648 -29.95 1.14 9.26
N TRP A 649 -29.56 2.15 8.49
CA TRP A 649 -29.04 1.95 7.14
C TRP A 649 -27.84 2.85 6.84
N VAL A 650 -26.96 2.34 5.98
CA VAL A 650 -25.82 3.06 5.42
C VAL A 650 -25.81 2.85 3.91
N TRP A 651 -25.70 3.93 3.15
CA TRP A 651 -25.69 3.93 1.69
C TRP A 651 -24.37 4.48 1.16
N TYR A 652 -23.63 3.64 0.46
CA TYR A 652 -22.36 3.98 -0.14
C TYR A 652 -22.54 4.43 -1.59
N TYR A 653 -22.05 5.63 -1.89
CA TYR A 653 -22.28 6.30 -3.17
C TYR A 653 -21.01 6.98 -3.70
N PRO A 654 -20.58 6.70 -4.94
CA PRO A 654 -19.42 7.36 -5.55
C PRO A 654 -19.61 8.86 -5.73
N VAL A 655 -18.66 9.65 -5.22
CA VAL A 655 -18.58 11.10 -5.44
C VAL A 655 -17.11 11.46 -5.60
N PRO A 656 -16.66 11.89 -6.80
CA PRO A 656 -15.27 12.27 -7.01
C PRO A 656 -14.86 13.44 -6.10
N GLU A 657 -13.63 13.38 -5.59
CA GLU A 657 -13.05 14.45 -4.79
C GLU A 657 -12.89 15.73 -5.63
N GLY A 658 -13.14 16.89 -5.02
CA GLY A 658 -13.11 18.20 -5.71
C GLY A 658 -14.22 18.41 -6.74
N SER A 659 -15.20 17.51 -6.85
CA SER A 659 -16.34 17.70 -7.75
C SER A 659 -17.37 18.68 -7.18
N VAL A 660 -18.10 19.38 -8.05
CA VAL A 660 -19.23 20.24 -7.66
C VAL A 660 -20.27 19.49 -6.82
N ALA A 661 -20.47 18.20 -7.11
CA ALA A 661 -21.37 17.35 -6.33
C ALA A 661 -20.88 17.15 -4.89
N MET A 662 -19.56 17.01 -4.68
CA MET A 662 -18.97 16.94 -3.35
C MET A 662 -19.25 18.23 -2.57
N ASP A 663 -18.91 19.39 -3.13
CA ASP A 663 -19.09 20.67 -2.46
C ASP A 663 -20.56 20.94 -2.15
N THR A 664 -21.46 20.61 -3.08
CA THR A 664 -22.91 20.74 -2.88
C THR A 664 -23.41 19.85 -1.75
N ILE A 665 -22.96 18.59 -1.67
CA ILE A 665 -23.40 17.66 -0.63
C ILE A 665 -22.84 18.02 0.74
N PHE A 666 -21.62 18.54 0.79
CA PHE A 666 -20.92 18.85 2.04
C PHE A 666 -21.10 20.29 2.52
N THR A 667 -21.86 21.11 1.80
CA THR A 667 -22.28 22.44 2.26
C THR A 667 -23.58 22.32 3.04
N ASP A 668 -23.58 22.82 4.27
CA ASP A 668 -24.76 22.78 5.14
C ASP A 668 -25.82 23.85 4.80
N ILE A 669 -26.97 23.79 5.48
CA ILE A 669 -28.07 24.76 5.33
C ILE A 669 -27.67 26.22 5.59
N ASN A 670 -26.56 26.46 6.28
CA ASN A 670 -26.04 27.79 6.58
C ASN A 670 -24.94 28.24 5.60
N GLY A 671 -24.64 27.43 4.58
CA GLY A 671 -23.60 27.71 3.59
C GLY A 671 -22.18 27.37 4.06
N VAL A 672 -22.02 26.61 5.15
CA VAL A 672 -20.71 26.19 5.64
C VAL A 672 -20.31 24.86 5.00
N LEU A 673 -19.14 24.84 4.36
CA LEU A 673 -18.55 23.62 3.80
C LEU A 673 -17.90 22.78 4.91
N HIS A 674 -18.37 21.55 5.07
CA HIS A 674 -17.84 20.58 6.03
C HIS A 674 -16.74 19.72 5.41
N ASN A 675 -15.61 19.60 6.11
CA ASN A 675 -14.47 18.82 5.59
C ASN A 675 -14.70 17.31 5.55
N SER A 676 -15.54 16.77 6.44
CA SER A 676 -15.68 15.31 6.63
C SER A 676 -17.12 14.82 6.75
N THR A 677 -17.92 15.41 7.65
CA THR A 677 -19.30 14.98 7.91
C THR A 677 -20.20 16.20 7.98
N VAL A 678 -21.37 16.13 7.33
CA VAL A 678 -22.47 17.09 7.57
C VAL A 678 -23.44 16.43 8.55
N PRO A 679 -23.58 16.93 9.78
CA PRO A 679 -24.53 16.41 10.76
C PRO A 679 -25.97 16.51 10.26
N GLY A 680 -26.85 15.61 10.72
CA GLY A 680 -28.23 15.55 10.21
C GLY A 680 -29.04 16.83 10.42
N ASP A 681 -28.74 17.59 11.48
CA ASP A 681 -29.41 18.88 11.76
C ASP A 681 -28.97 20.02 10.85
N LEU A 682 -27.84 19.84 10.18
CA LEU A 682 -27.23 20.83 9.30
C LEU A 682 -27.38 20.45 7.82
N LEU A 683 -27.80 19.21 7.53
CA LEU A 683 -27.94 18.73 6.16
C LEU A 683 -29.02 19.49 5.39
N ASP A 684 -28.70 20.01 4.20
CA ASP A 684 -29.67 20.69 3.34
C ASP A 684 -30.80 19.73 2.89
N PRO A 685 -32.06 19.98 3.29
CA PRO A 685 -33.20 19.15 2.87
C PRO A 685 -33.37 19.08 1.35
N LYS A 686 -32.96 20.10 0.60
CA LYS A 686 -33.01 20.12 -0.88
C LYS A 686 -32.03 19.11 -1.46
N VAL A 687 -30.80 19.09 -0.94
CA VAL A 687 -29.77 18.10 -1.34
C VAL A 687 -30.29 16.70 -1.07
N TRP A 688 -30.79 16.44 0.15
CA TRP A 688 -31.34 15.13 0.49
C TRP A 688 -32.52 14.72 -0.40
N SER A 689 -33.43 15.65 -0.70
CA SER A 689 -34.59 15.39 -1.55
C SER A 689 -34.21 15.02 -2.98
N VAL A 690 -33.17 15.64 -3.54
CA VAL A 690 -32.63 15.28 -4.86
C VAL A 690 -32.06 13.86 -4.82
N GLN A 691 -31.28 13.51 -3.80
CA GLN A 691 -30.70 12.17 -3.68
C GLN A 691 -31.78 11.09 -3.50
N LYS A 692 -32.77 11.31 -2.63
CA LYS A 692 -33.89 10.39 -2.48
C LYS A 692 -34.63 10.16 -3.79
N ARG A 693 -34.97 11.23 -4.52
CA ARG A 693 -35.68 11.09 -5.80
C ARG A 693 -34.92 10.21 -6.77
N ARG A 694 -33.63 10.47 -6.97
CA ARG A 694 -32.79 9.73 -7.90
C ARG A 694 -32.76 8.23 -7.61
N TYR A 695 -32.57 7.80 -6.37
CA TYR A 695 -32.31 6.38 -6.08
C TYR A 695 -33.52 5.57 -5.65
N ILE A 696 -34.58 6.23 -5.19
CA ILE A 696 -35.86 5.56 -4.93
C ILE A 696 -36.63 5.37 -6.24
N SER A 697 -36.49 6.26 -7.23
CA SER A 697 -37.11 6.08 -8.55
C SER A 697 -36.47 5.01 -9.43
N ASP A 698 -35.16 4.77 -9.27
CA ASP A 698 -34.36 3.92 -10.17
C ASP A 698 -34.47 2.40 -9.88
N GLY A 699 -35.34 1.99 -8.95
CA GLY A 699 -35.66 0.58 -8.68
C GLY A 699 -34.87 -0.04 -7.53
N THR A 700 -35.47 -0.05 -6.34
CA THR A 700 -35.00 -0.79 -5.15
C THR A 700 -36.14 -1.63 -4.56
N THR A 701 -35.86 -2.46 -3.55
CA THR A 701 -36.90 -3.20 -2.83
C THR A 701 -37.88 -2.24 -2.13
N PRO A 702 -39.20 -2.55 -2.08
CA PRO A 702 -40.18 -1.68 -1.42
C PRO A 702 -39.85 -1.40 0.06
N HIS A 703 -39.26 -2.38 0.74
CA HIS A 703 -38.90 -2.27 2.16
C HIS A 703 -37.76 -1.26 2.39
N LEU A 704 -36.72 -1.29 1.55
CA LEU A 704 -35.65 -0.29 1.64
C LEU A 704 -36.16 1.10 1.24
N ALA A 705 -37.00 1.19 0.20
CA ALA A 705 -37.62 2.45 -0.20
C ALA A 705 -38.44 3.08 0.94
N GLU A 706 -39.20 2.28 1.69
CA GLU A 706 -39.94 2.73 2.87
C GLU A 706 -39.00 3.30 3.93
N VAL A 707 -37.98 2.53 4.35
CA VAL A 707 -37.01 2.96 5.37
C VAL A 707 -36.33 4.28 4.99
N VAL A 708 -35.81 4.40 3.76
CA VAL A 708 -35.13 5.62 3.33
C VAL A 708 -36.11 6.81 3.21
N SER A 709 -37.34 6.57 2.76
CA SER A 709 -38.37 7.61 2.65
C SER A 709 -38.80 8.15 4.01
N GLN A 710 -38.88 7.29 5.01
CA GLN A 710 -39.29 7.64 6.37
C GLN A 710 -38.16 8.22 7.23
N THR A 711 -36.91 8.18 6.75
CA THR A 711 -35.77 8.74 7.48
C THR A 711 -35.86 10.26 7.60
N ARG A 712 -35.88 10.76 8.84
CA ARG A 712 -36.08 12.18 9.16
C ARG A 712 -34.78 12.99 9.24
N ARG A 713 -33.73 12.43 9.86
CA ARG A 713 -32.46 13.12 10.13
C ARG A 713 -31.27 12.35 9.54
N PRO A 714 -31.18 12.19 8.22
CA PRO A 714 -30.02 11.54 7.63
C PRO A 714 -28.80 12.46 7.72
N PHE A 715 -27.62 11.87 7.70
CA PHE A 715 -26.35 12.59 7.66
C PHE A 715 -25.41 11.95 6.65
N VAL A 716 -24.33 12.64 6.31
CA VAL A 716 -23.39 12.19 5.27
C VAL A 716 -21.94 12.37 5.70
N THR A 717 -21.12 11.37 5.42
CA THR A 717 -19.70 11.34 5.78
C THR A 717 -18.83 10.92 4.59
N LYS A 718 -17.69 11.58 4.39
CA LYS A 718 -16.65 11.11 3.45
C LYS A 718 -16.05 9.81 3.98
N VAL A 719 -16.03 8.76 3.15
CA VAL A 719 -15.39 7.51 3.56
C VAL A 719 -13.90 7.62 3.31
N GLY A 720 -13.11 7.40 4.36
CA GLY A 720 -11.67 7.36 4.26
C GLY A 720 -11.08 6.33 5.22
N GLU A 721 -9.77 6.17 5.13
CA GLU A 721 -8.98 5.31 6.00
C GLU A 721 -7.66 6.00 6.36
N VAL A 722 -7.09 5.62 7.50
CA VAL A 722 -5.82 6.12 8.03
C VAL A 722 -5.09 4.95 8.65
N GLU A 723 -3.78 4.86 8.43
CA GLU A 723 -2.91 3.88 9.08
C GLU A 723 -1.67 4.58 9.62
N ALA A 724 -1.36 4.36 10.90
CA ALA A 724 -0.11 4.81 11.51
C ALA A 724 1.02 3.80 11.25
N SER A 725 2.22 4.28 10.92
CA SER A 725 3.38 3.41 10.65
C SER A 725 3.89 2.67 11.90
N ALA A 726 3.65 3.21 13.10
CA ALA A 726 3.98 2.57 14.37
C ALA A 726 2.82 2.67 15.37
N ALA A 727 2.72 1.65 16.22
CA ALA A 727 1.65 1.52 17.20
C ALA A 727 2.09 1.90 18.62
N SER A 728 3.38 1.91 18.92
CA SER A 728 3.94 2.36 20.19
C SER A 728 5.20 3.23 20.00
N TYR A 729 5.46 4.06 21.00
CA TYR A 729 6.54 5.04 21.06
C TYR A 729 7.13 5.08 22.47
N PHE A 730 8.36 5.61 22.58
CA PHE A 730 9.08 5.78 23.85
C PHE A 730 9.15 4.47 24.65
N ASP A 731 9.64 3.40 24.01
CA ASP A 731 9.78 2.06 24.62
C ASP A 731 8.46 1.49 25.18
N GLY A 732 7.34 1.78 24.52
CA GLY A 732 6.02 1.31 24.92
C GLY A 732 5.29 2.20 25.92
N ARG A 733 5.91 3.31 26.34
CA ARG A 733 5.30 4.26 27.29
C ARG A 733 4.18 5.09 26.65
N LEU A 734 4.08 5.15 25.33
CA LEU A 734 2.92 5.69 24.62
C LEU A 734 2.44 4.69 23.57
N VAL A 735 1.15 4.33 23.59
CA VAL A 735 0.54 3.36 22.66
C VAL A 735 -0.68 3.95 21.97
N LEU A 736 -0.70 3.90 20.64
CA LEU A 736 -1.86 4.25 19.82
C LEU A 736 -2.86 3.08 19.78
N VAL A 737 -4.15 3.36 19.98
CA VAL A 737 -5.22 2.36 19.96
C VAL A 737 -6.45 2.82 19.18
N GLY A 738 -7.29 1.87 18.74
CA GLY A 738 -8.50 2.15 17.97
C GLY A 738 -8.20 2.98 16.70
N ASP A 739 -9.07 3.93 16.39
CA ASP A 739 -8.92 4.81 15.23
C ASP A 739 -7.72 5.77 15.32
N ALA A 740 -7.14 5.98 16.51
CA ALA A 740 -5.88 6.69 16.66
C ALA A 740 -4.69 5.89 16.11
N PHE A 741 -4.80 4.56 16.05
CA PHE A 741 -3.82 3.70 15.39
C PHE A 741 -4.17 3.50 13.91
N ALA A 742 -5.34 2.93 13.62
CA ALA A 742 -5.79 2.67 12.26
C ALA A 742 -7.32 2.86 12.16
N THR A 743 -7.76 3.68 11.21
CA THR A 743 -9.17 3.93 10.91
C THR A 743 -9.58 3.16 9.67
N PHE A 744 -10.66 2.39 9.76
CA PHE A 744 -11.18 1.59 8.64
C PHE A 744 -12.36 2.26 7.94
N ARG A 745 -12.60 1.86 6.68
CA ARG A 745 -13.88 2.12 6.03
C ARG A 745 -14.98 1.38 6.79
N SER A 746 -16.19 1.93 6.78
CA SER A 746 -17.26 1.53 7.71
C SER A 746 -18.05 0.28 7.31
N HIS A 747 -17.63 -0.46 6.30
CA HIS A 747 -18.42 -1.51 5.67
C HIS A 747 -18.72 -2.70 6.60
N LEU A 748 -17.74 -3.10 7.40
CA LEU A 748 -17.92 -4.17 8.40
C LEU A 748 -18.37 -3.66 9.78
N GLY A 749 -18.23 -2.37 10.06
CA GLY A 749 -18.56 -1.81 11.38
C GLY A 749 -17.70 -2.34 12.55
N LEU A 750 -16.49 -2.85 12.30
CA LEU A 750 -15.61 -3.52 13.28
C LEU A 750 -14.56 -2.62 13.96
N ALA A 751 -14.79 -1.30 14.04
CA ALA A 751 -13.85 -0.39 14.71
C ALA A 751 -13.75 -0.67 16.23
N SER A 752 -14.89 -1.00 16.86
CA SER A 752 -14.96 -1.44 18.26
C SER A 752 -14.22 -2.77 18.51
N GLU A 753 -14.26 -3.69 17.54
CA GLU A 753 -13.54 -4.97 17.63
C GLU A 753 -12.03 -4.79 17.64
N GLN A 754 -11.49 -3.90 16.80
CA GLN A 754 -10.06 -3.52 16.87
C GLN A 754 -9.70 -2.97 18.25
N ALA A 755 -10.52 -2.06 18.78
CA ALA A 755 -10.29 -1.49 20.09
C ALA A 755 -10.26 -2.56 21.20
N ALA A 756 -11.23 -3.48 21.20
CA ALA A 756 -11.28 -4.59 22.14
C ALA A 756 -10.07 -5.51 22.01
N ARG A 757 -9.62 -5.81 20.78
CA ARG A 757 -8.41 -6.61 20.57
C ARG A 757 -7.16 -5.95 21.12
N HIS A 758 -7.02 -4.63 20.98
CA HIS A 758 -5.90 -3.94 21.61
C HIS A 758 -5.91 -4.05 23.13
N CYS A 759 -7.08 -4.09 23.77
CA CYS A 759 -7.20 -4.34 25.22
C CYS A 759 -6.68 -5.73 25.58
N LEU A 760 -7.15 -6.76 24.86
CA LEU A 760 -6.70 -8.14 25.07
C LEU A 760 -5.20 -8.32 24.83
N GLN A 761 -4.64 -7.64 23.83
CA GLN A 761 -3.20 -7.69 23.57
C GLN A 761 -2.39 -6.99 24.65
N MET A 762 -2.87 -5.88 25.21
CA MET A 762 -2.21 -5.21 26.33
C MET A 762 -2.23 -6.06 27.59
N ASP A 763 -3.30 -6.82 27.84
CA ASP A 763 -3.38 -7.82 28.93
C ASP A 763 -2.18 -8.79 28.89
N ARG A 764 -1.88 -9.27 27.68
CA ARG A 764 -0.77 -10.21 27.42
C ARG A 764 0.60 -9.53 27.55
N VAL A 765 0.69 -8.23 27.29
CA VAL A 765 1.91 -7.45 27.54
C VAL A 765 2.14 -7.28 29.03
N TRP A 766 1.11 -6.89 29.77
CA TRP A 766 1.20 -6.63 31.21
C TRP A 766 1.43 -7.88 32.04
N SER A 767 0.84 -9.00 31.65
CA SER A 767 1.13 -10.32 32.25
C SER A 767 2.51 -10.88 31.88
N GLY A 768 3.24 -10.23 30.96
CA GLY A 768 4.54 -10.68 30.48
C GLY A 768 4.49 -11.85 29.49
N GLU A 769 3.30 -12.26 29.02
CA GLU A 769 3.14 -13.31 28.00
C GLU A 769 3.80 -12.91 26.67
N ILE A 770 3.68 -11.64 26.28
CA ILE A 770 4.31 -11.09 25.08
C ILE A 770 5.01 -9.75 25.35
N GLY A 771 6.03 -9.42 24.57
CA GLY A 771 6.63 -8.08 24.59
C GLY A 771 5.83 -7.05 23.77
N GLN A 772 6.06 -5.75 24.02
CA GLN A 772 5.40 -4.66 23.29
C GLN A 772 5.59 -4.74 21.76
N ALA A 773 6.78 -5.16 21.30
CA ALA A 773 7.07 -5.32 19.87
C ALA A 773 6.21 -6.42 19.21
N ALA A 774 5.91 -7.50 19.95
CA ALA A 774 5.03 -8.57 19.46
C ALA A 774 3.57 -8.09 19.38
N ARG A 775 3.10 -7.37 20.42
CA ARG A 775 1.78 -6.72 20.39
C ARG A 775 1.63 -5.79 19.20
N ASP A 776 2.63 -4.94 18.95
CA ASP A 776 2.62 -3.98 17.85
C ASP A 776 2.62 -4.66 16.48
N ARG A 777 3.30 -5.81 16.35
CA ARG A 777 3.23 -6.64 15.14
C ARG A 777 1.82 -7.19 14.94
N GLU A 778 1.22 -7.79 15.98
CA GLU A 778 -0.13 -8.32 15.89
C GLU A 778 -1.17 -7.24 15.57
N ALA A 779 -1.08 -6.06 16.20
CA ALA A 779 -1.96 -4.93 15.94
C ALA A 779 -1.88 -4.46 14.48
N ARG A 780 -0.66 -4.28 13.94
CA ARG A 780 -0.45 -3.95 12.51
C ARG A 780 -1.04 -5.01 11.58
N LEU A 781 -0.77 -6.29 11.84
CA LEU A 781 -1.29 -7.38 11.00
C LEU A 781 -2.81 -7.43 11.02
N TYR A 782 -3.43 -7.21 12.18
CA TYR A 782 -4.89 -7.16 12.29
C TYR A 782 -5.48 -5.96 11.55
N ALA A 783 -4.90 -4.77 11.72
CA ALA A 783 -5.33 -3.56 11.02
C ALA A 783 -5.20 -3.71 9.49
N ALA A 784 -4.07 -4.24 9.00
CA ALA A 784 -3.86 -4.49 7.57
C ALA A 784 -4.91 -5.46 7.00
N LYS A 785 -5.25 -6.53 7.73
CA LYS A 785 -6.31 -7.48 7.33
C LYS A 785 -7.66 -6.78 7.21
N LEU A 786 -8.05 -5.99 8.21
CA LEU A 786 -9.34 -5.30 8.20
C LEU A 786 -9.41 -4.16 7.18
N LEU A 787 -8.32 -3.44 6.93
CA LEU A 787 -8.26 -2.42 5.87
C LEU A 787 -8.56 -3.05 4.50
N LEU A 788 -7.87 -4.15 4.19
CA LEU A 788 -8.05 -4.86 2.92
C LEU A 788 -9.45 -5.48 2.80
N LEU A 789 -9.97 -6.09 3.86
CA LEU A 789 -11.31 -6.66 3.83
C LEU A 789 -12.40 -5.58 3.69
N ASN A 790 -12.28 -4.45 4.38
CA ASN A 790 -13.21 -3.33 4.20
C ASN A 790 -13.12 -2.74 2.80
N ARG A 791 -11.92 -2.58 2.23
CA ARG A 791 -11.74 -2.19 0.82
C ARG A 791 -12.44 -3.15 -0.12
N LEU A 792 -12.27 -4.45 0.09
CA LEU A 792 -12.89 -5.49 -0.74
C LEU A 792 -14.41 -5.39 -0.72
N MET A 793 -15.03 -5.30 0.46
CA MET A 793 -16.49 -5.15 0.55
C MET A 793 -16.99 -3.88 -0.15
N GLY A 794 -16.30 -2.75 0.05
CA GLY A 794 -16.61 -1.50 -0.63
C GLY A 794 -16.56 -1.62 -2.15
N PHE A 795 -15.48 -2.20 -2.69
CA PHE A 795 -15.31 -2.34 -4.13
C PHE A 795 -16.28 -3.34 -4.75
N LEU A 796 -16.56 -4.46 -4.07
CA LEU A 796 -17.58 -5.42 -4.52
C LEU A 796 -18.96 -4.78 -4.55
N GLY A 797 -19.35 -4.07 -3.48
CA GLY A 797 -20.64 -3.41 -3.38
C GLY A 797 -20.84 -2.29 -4.41
N LEU A 798 -19.77 -1.60 -4.80
CA LEU A 798 -19.79 -0.56 -5.85
C LEU A 798 -19.62 -1.12 -7.27
N GLY A 799 -19.40 -2.44 -7.43
CA GLY A 799 -19.14 -3.07 -8.73
C GLY A 799 -17.76 -2.77 -9.34
N TRP A 800 -16.79 -2.34 -8.51
CA TRP A 800 -15.42 -2.04 -8.93
C TRP A 800 -14.57 -3.32 -8.94
N TRP A 801 -14.90 -4.25 -9.84
CA TRP A 801 -14.36 -5.61 -9.86
C TRP A 801 -12.83 -5.69 -9.92
N TRP A 802 -12.18 -4.78 -10.66
CA TRP A 802 -10.72 -4.73 -10.73
C TRP A 802 -10.08 -4.33 -9.39
N SER A 803 -10.64 -3.32 -8.72
CA SER A 803 -10.17 -2.89 -7.39
C SER A 803 -10.45 -3.97 -6.34
N ALA A 804 -11.59 -4.65 -6.43
CA ALA A 804 -11.93 -5.79 -5.60
C ALA A 804 -10.93 -6.94 -5.80
N LEU A 805 -10.64 -7.32 -7.05
CA LEU A 805 -9.68 -8.39 -7.37
C LEU A 805 -8.27 -8.05 -6.84
N LYS A 806 -7.76 -6.85 -7.13
CA LYS A 806 -6.45 -6.38 -6.62
C LYS A 806 -6.39 -6.42 -5.09
N THR A 807 -7.45 -6.00 -4.42
CA THR A 807 -7.53 -6.00 -2.96
C THR A 807 -7.64 -7.41 -2.39
N GLY A 808 -8.42 -8.29 -3.04
CA GLY A 808 -8.55 -9.70 -2.67
C GLY A 808 -7.22 -10.44 -2.80
N LEU A 809 -6.44 -10.18 -3.86
CA LEU A 809 -5.09 -10.71 -4.01
C LEU A 809 -4.16 -10.19 -2.91
N ALA A 810 -4.17 -8.89 -2.62
CA ALA A 810 -3.38 -8.33 -1.52
C ALA A 810 -3.75 -8.95 -0.15
N TYR A 811 -5.05 -9.21 0.09
CA TYR A 811 -5.52 -9.88 1.30
C TYR A 811 -5.04 -11.33 1.36
N ALA A 812 -5.09 -12.07 0.25
CA ALA A 812 -4.58 -13.42 0.16
C ALA A 812 -3.06 -13.48 0.40
N CYS A 813 -2.29 -12.56 -0.20
CA CYS A 813 -0.86 -12.42 0.06
C CYS A 813 -0.58 -12.16 1.54
N LEU A 814 -1.32 -11.24 2.18
CA LEU A 814 -1.19 -10.97 3.61
C LEU A 814 -1.49 -12.20 4.48
N LEU A 815 -2.50 -13.01 4.14
CA LEU A 815 -2.79 -14.24 4.88
C LEU A 815 -1.70 -15.30 4.74
N ILE A 816 -1.10 -15.41 3.54
CA ILE A 816 -0.01 -16.34 3.27
C ILE A 816 1.24 -15.90 4.04
N THR A 817 1.60 -14.62 3.99
CA THR A 817 2.79 -14.10 4.69
C THR A 817 2.65 -14.17 6.21
N CYS A 818 1.45 -13.95 6.77
CA CYS A 818 1.23 -14.13 8.22
C CYS A 818 1.46 -15.58 8.68
N ARG A 819 0.99 -16.58 7.91
CA ARG A 819 1.17 -18.00 8.26
C ARG A 819 2.61 -18.49 8.19
N VAL A 820 3.49 -17.76 7.50
CA VAL A 820 4.92 -18.08 7.37
C VAL A 820 5.75 -17.44 8.49
N VAL A 821 5.18 -16.52 9.26
CA VAL A 821 5.86 -15.83 10.38
C VAL A 821 5.50 -16.42 11.75
N ASP A 822 4.35 -17.12 11.84
CA ASP A 822 3.89 -17.82 13.05
C ASP A 822 4.34 -19.31 13.12
N VAL A 823 5.07 -19.80 12.11
CA VAL A 823 5.72 -21.13 12.03
C VAL A 823 7.21 -20.94 11.95
#